data_AF-A0A4Q4VWS9-F1
#
_entry.id   AF-A0A4Q4VWS9-F1
#
_cell.length_a   1.000
_cell.length_b   1.000
_cell.length_c   1.000
_cell.angle_alpha   90.00
_cell.angle_beta   90.00
_cell.angle_gamma   90.00
#
_symmetry.space_group_name_H-M   'P 1'
#
loop_
_entity.id
_entity.type
_entity.pdbx_description
1 polymer ?
#
loop_
_entity_poly.entity_id
_entity_poly.type
_entity_poly.pdbx_seq_one_letter_code
_entity_poly.pdbx_strand_id
1 'polypeptide(L)'
;MKKLIELATGSLAVLLLAGLTTPAAAQDGGGDDETGENPGWPRWCGKVYEAGYPAFEPGGHTTEPRRSNATLLHVQLATRHSIYVAGEEWGSFVVSAALSPWHGDPYENRTSDGVATRPFDRLRFSVNLVDDDATPLVQDFVDVNATGVEYGFSLDGLNPRYEPYEVVFFGASEFGDWNYTATAEVQYLPAIRAGGSATKIDRLTGSLLFRAEDEGGEWTPLLPYGYYGLYNGSNDTAAADEFVRDYTSDGTGLNAIVALAGFADTNPVYDSMDTRDLRYMFDLRGSYQNLTEVERRVNTIKHRKSLFAYWTADEPDGWQRPFEAPVAARDLIRALDPYHPVALTLNCQDYYFGPYSIGGDVLMADVYPIGINSTFSKWGTACNTTYGDCGCDNCAGVVQDVRDRWDDLARYERWLGRWPPLPKFHNPQVFHGEDYWFRDPTAAEARVMNALAFNRGITGIFGWTWPGSRELFEVHTEMARVVTAEPVSAFLLGGRPQRIEVEGVLDVVDVAIWRREGQALVSVVNGGYLDIEGPFSVELPVPAFAIIETLFGVLSTVEIPAPLYPIMRWFLHTLVAGRALAVLAKSLPVHIETRTELSSRLANIHVSVDEEVRGPLTFTYGSCSSLDVRNAHHEIGRCQKTGTSRLVWIIPEDVQPDRSECCISAWDIEGNLVGRSENQRLKLRKRRMEQRGLHSIPMNDKMGIDTLGPWFDGVKLLEGKNLSAIDVVEAKAKDIAIVGAGMAGLMTFLILHQSGLTNVRILEASQRLGGRVRTEYLSGGPFDYSYQDMGPMRFPYTIKFGNDTFNVTDHQMVYQLTDEMNRLNNHDRNLSVDFIPWIHRNENGLHYFDGIKMDTGLPPTLGQVAADPSLAIGLPLQESTRSTQAQFQAILANETLMYEVATNMHRAHKDFLVNGLDGKGGDVWSAYAYLANYLGASLNDTDIVTGGFGHNSFWFIFNEEHQKLNLQWRSSYTDRTFQNSTFDYAILAMPFPMIQRLRIPKLGATITNAINKVPFASGCKVALEYKTRFWEHFENPIYGGWSETDIPGVRWIVYPSYCLNCTGPASIIASYVTEGSWGDIWVSVPEEQHVQYAVDAMAEVHGQVAYDEYTGNYRRKCWREDEFAGGGWAQPTIGQHQLYIPEYFKTHKNMIFVGEQTSYTHSWVSSALESGVRGAVQMLLELGLVDEAKAAVDKWMGRWLEV
;
A
#
# COMPACT_ATOMS: atom_id res chain seq x y z
N MET A 1 41.36 -56.26 -62.95
CA MET A 1 40.25 -55.28 -63.04
C MET A 1 39.48 -55.37 -61.73
N LYS A 2 39.03 -54.29 -61.08
CA LYS A 2 39.30 -52.83 -61.24
C LYS A 2 38.96 -52.15 -59.90
N LYS A 3 39.92 -51.37 -59.34
CA LYS A 3 39.92 -50.26 -58.32
C LYS A 3 38.62 -49.91 -57.53
N LEU A 4 38.64 -49.28 -56.35
CA LEU A 4 39.59 -48.34 -55.69
C LEU A 4 40.03 -48.86 -54.28
N ILE A 5 41.17 -48.52 -53.65
CA ILE A 5 41.92 -47.25 -53.40
C ILE A 5 41.29 -46.37 -52.30
N GLU A 6 41.97 -45.65 -51.38
CA GLU A 6 43.29 -45.70 -50.69
C GLU A 6 43.45 -44.37 -49.90
N LEU A 7 43.84 -44.37 -48.60
CA LEU A 7 44.22 -43.18 -47.78
C LEU A 7 43.15 -42.03 -47.63
N ALA A 8 43.15 -41.15 -46.61
CA ALA A 8 44.15 -40.79 -45.60
C ALA A 8 43.54 -40.32 -44.25
N THR A 9 44.31 -40.47 -43.16
CA THR A 9 44.43 -39.63 -41.94
C THR A 9 43.30 -38.69 -41.49
N GLY A 10 42.88 -38.78 -40.21
CA GLY A 10 42.30 -37.63 -39.51
C GLY A 10 41.30 -37.88 -38.37
N SER A 11 41.65 -38.60 -37.31
CA SER A 11 40.84 -38.59 -36.06
C SER A 11 41.73 -38.85 -34.84
N LEU A 12 41.71 -37.92 -33.89
CA LEU A 12 42.50 -37.95 -32.66
C LEU A 12 41.76 -38.75 -31.58
N ALA A 13 42.43 -39.68 -30.91
CA ALA A 13 41.88 -40.36 -29.74
C ALA A 13 42.11 -39.49 -28.49
N VAL A 14 41.13 -38.66 -28.14
CA VAL A 14 41.19 -37.82 -26.93
C VAL A 14 40.99 -38.70 -25.69
N LEU A 15 41.98 -38.68 -24.79
CA LEU A 15 41.87 -39.25 -23.46
C LEU A 15 41.05 -38.28 -22.59
N LEU A 16 39.80 -38.65 -22.31
CA LEU A 16 38.94 -37.94 -21.35
C LEU A 16 39.48 -38.12 -19.92
N LEU A 17 40.30 -37.17 -19.48
CA LEU A 17 40.57 -36.94 -18.06
C LEU A 17 39.35 -36.25 -17.45
N ALA A 18 38.35 -37.05 -17.10
CA ALA A 18 37.17 -36.62 -16.35
C ALA A 18 37.55 -36.30 -14.90
N GLY A 19 38.19 -35.14 -14.70
CA GLY A 19 38.38 -34.55 -13.38
C GLY A 19 37.02 -34.16 -12.81
N LEU A 20 36.55 -34.92 -11.82
CA LEU A 20 35.33 -34.60 -11.07
C LEU A 20 35.62 -33.42 -10.13
N THR A 21 35.56 -32.20 -10.66
CA THR A 21 35.24 -31.02 -9.84
C THR A 21 33.82 -31.19 -9.34
N THR A 22 33.66 -31.82 -8.17
CA THR A 22 32.36 -31.86 -7.50
C THR A 22 31.90 -30.44 -7.24
N PRO A 23 30.74 -30.00 -7.74
CA PRO A 23 30.10 -28.81 -7.20
C PRO A 23 29.96 -29.00 -5.69
N ALA A 24 30.27 -27.97 -4.89
CA ALA A 24 30.06 -28.03 -3.45
C ALA A 24 28.59 -28.38 -3.21
N ALA A 25 28.34 -29.55 -2.60
CA ALA A 25 27.07 -30.23 -2.76
C ALA A 25 25.89 -29.42 -2.18
N ALA A 26 25.14 -28.77 -3.06
CA ALA A 26 23.72 -28.55 -2.82
C ALA A 26 23.13 -29.93 -2.48
N GLN A 27 22.44 -30.03 -1.33
CA GLN A 27 21.87 -31.31 -0.93
C GLN A 27 20.81 -31.72 -1.96
N ASP A 28 20.85 -32.98 -2.40
CA ASP A 28 19.88 -33.55 -3.35
C ASP A 28 18.44 -33.47 -2.79
N GLY A 29 17.76 -32.36 -3.05
CA GLY A 29 16.35 -32.36 -3.36
C GLY A 29 16.20 -32.78 -4.82
N GLY A 30 15.62 -33.96 -5.06
CA GLY A 30 15.37 -34.43 -6.43
C GLY A 30 14.44 -33.48 -7.19
N GLY A 31 14.58 -33.47 -8.52
CA GLY A 31 13.83 -32.56 -9.40
C GLY A 31 12.32 -32.82 -9.48
N ASP A 32 11.67 -31.99 -10.29
CA ASP A 32 10.25 -31.99 -10.68
C ASP A 32 9.21 -31.52 -9.63
N ASP A 33 9.55 -31.35 -8.34
CA ASP A 33 8.66 -30.81 -7.29
C ASP A 33 8.96 -29.33 -6.91
N GLU A 34 8.94 -28.40 -7.87
CA GLU A 34 9.07 -26.96 -7.57
C GLU A 34 7.90 -26.45 -6.69
N THR A 35 8.26 -25.94 -5.50
CA THR A 35 7.35 -25.35 -4.49
C THR A 35 6.39 -26.32 -3.75
N GLY A 36 6.66 -27.63 -3.74
CA GLY A 36 6.11 -28.58 -2.75
C GLY A 36 4.60 -28.90 -2.85
N GLU A 37 4.11 -29.71 -1.91
CA GLU A 37 2.82 -30.45 -2.01
C GLU A 37 1.53 -29.62 -2.22
N ASN A 38 1.59 -28.28 -2.07
CA ASN A 38 0.40 -27.41 -2.07
C ASN A 38 0.65 -26.08 -2.82
N PRO A 39 0.84 -26.08 -4.15
CA PRO A 39 1.14 -24.87 -4.92
C PRO A 39 -0.01 -23.85 -4.96
N GLY A 40 -1.25 -24.28 -4.64
CA GLY A 40 -2.42 -23.41 -4.54
C GLY A 40 -2.60 -22.68 -3.20
N TRP A 41 -1.58 -22.64 -2.34
CA TRP A 41 -1.61 -21.88 -1.08
C TRP A 41 -0.88 -20.53 -1.21
N PRO A 42 -1.45 -19.43 -0.70
CA PRO A 42 -0.83 -18.11 -0.71
C PRO A 42 0.37 -18.07 0.25
N ARG A 43 1.56 -17.92 -0.31
CA ARG A 43 2.84 -18.07 0.40
C ARG A 43 3.83 -16.95 0.08
N TRP A 44 4.67 -16.64 1.07
CA TRP A 44 5.77 -15.68 1.01
C TRP A 44 6.99 -16.31 1.68
N CYS A 45 8.16 -16.29 1.03
CA CYS A 45 9.36 -16.99 1.53
C CYS A 45 9.08 -18.47 1.88
N GLY A 46 8.23 -19.12 1.07
CA GLY A 46 7.71 -20.47 1.27
C GLY A 46 6.65 -20.62 2.38
N LYS A 47 6.55 -19.67 3.32
CA LYS A 47 5.60 -19.69 4.45
C LYS A 47 4.21 -19.29 4.00
N VAL A 48 3.17 -19.89 4.57
CA VAL A 48 1.78 -19.42 4.34
C VAL A 48 1.59 -18.02 4.92
N TYR A 49 0.89 -17.12 4.22
CA TYR A 49 0.51 -15.81 4.80
C TYR A 49 -0.99 -15.61 5.04
N GLU A 50 -1.91 -16.22 4.30
CA GLU A 50 -3.35 -16.03 4.56
C GLU A 50 -3.94 -17.01 5.58
N ALA A 51 -4.95 -16.55 6.32
CA ALA A 51 -5.68 -17.39 7.27
C ALA A 51 -6.61 -18.40 6.55
N GLY A 52 -6.67 -19.62 7.08
CA GLY A 52 -7.50 -20.72 6.56
C GLY A 52 -6.70 -21.89 5.98
N TYR A 53 -5.45 -21.63 5.60
CA TYR A 53 -4.44 -22.62 5.22
C TYR A 53 -3.61 -23.04 6.45
N PRO A 54 -3.06 -24.27 6.51
CA PRO A 54 -2.33 -24.75 7.67
C PRO A 54 -0.85 -24.33 7.65
N ALA A 55 -0.23 -24.27 8.84
CA ALA A 55 1.19 -24.03 9.00
C ALA A 55 2.02 -25.22 8.52
N PHE A 56 3.16 -24.95 7.88
CA PHE A 56 4.20 -25.94 7.61
C PHE A 56 5.59 -25.30 7.63
N GLU A 57 6.66 -26.07 7.85
CA GLU A 57 8.03 -25.55 7.75
C GLU A 57 8.40 -25.40 6.27
N PRO A 58 8.82 -24.21 5.80
CA PRO A 58 8.96 -23.91 4.36
C PRO A 58 10.13 -24.64 3.69
N GLY A 59 11.10 -25.14 4.47
CA GLY A 59 12.33 -25.72 3.94
C GLY A 59 13.25 -24.67 3.31
N GLY A 60 14.16 -25.12 2.45
CA GLY A 60 15.06 -24.23 1.69
C GLY A 60 16.15 -23.50 2.49
N HIS A 61 16.19 -23.64 3.81
CA HIS A 61 17.15 -22.95 4.67
C HIS A 61 18.61 -23.35 4.38
N THR A 62 19.49 -22.35 4.35
CA THR A 62 20.92 -22.52 4.13
C THR A 62 21.58 -22.94 5.43
N THR A 63 21.73 -24.25 5.64
CA THR A 63 22.32 -24.80 6.87
C THR A 63 23.85 -24.75 6.86
N GLU A 64 24.48 -24.75 8.05
CA GLU A 64 25.93 -24.89 8.14
C GLU A 64 26.39 -26.24 7.57
N PRO A 65 27.33 -26.30 6.62
CA PRO A 65 27.82 -27.56 6.07
C PRO A 65 28.43 -28.44 7.16
N ARG A 66 28.37 -29.76 6.96
CA ARG A 66 29.02 -30.70 7.87
C ARG A 66 30.52 -30.42 7.94
N ARG A 67 31.00 -29.98 9.10
CA ARG A 67 32.44 -29.75 9.34
C ARG A 67 33.24 -31.03 9.11
N SER A 68 34.39 -30.86 8.45
CA SER A 68 35.39 -31.90 8.27
C SER A 68 36.07 -32.27 9.59
N ASN A 69 36.46 -33.53 9.72
CA ASN A 69 37.30 -34.02 10.82
C ASN A 69 38.80 -33.77 10.56
N ALA A 70 39.17 -33.32 9.37
CA ALA A 70 40.53 -32.94 8.98
C ALA A 70 40.55 -31.48 8.52
N THR A 71 41.66 -30.78 8.76
CA THR A 71 41.88 -29.45 8.20
C THR A 71 41.83 -29.50 6.68
N LEU A 72 41.03 -28.64 6.04
CA LEU A 72 40.98 -28.50 4.59
C LEU A 72 41.64 -27.18 4.17
N LEU A 73 42.24 -27.17 2.99
CA LEU A 73 42.75 -25.98 2.33
C LEU A 73 41.87 -25.67 1.11
N HIS A 74 41.08 -24.60 1.21
CA HIS A 74 40.19 -24.15 0.16
C HIS A 74 40.91 -23.15 -0.74
N VAL A 75 41.46 -23.68 -1.84
CA VAL A 75 42.09 -22.89 -2.90
C VAL A 75 41.01 -22.38 -3.85
N GLN A 76 40.99 -21.06 -4.08
CA GLN A 76 40.03 -20.41 -4.97
C GLN A 76 40.75 -19.32 -5.80
N LEU A 77 40.37 -19.21 -7.08
CA LEU A 77 40.88 -18.23 -8.03
C LEU A 77 39.73 -17.36 -8.54
N ALA A 78 39.97 -16.06 -8.70
CA ALA A 78 39.14 -15.19 -9.53
C ALA A 78 40.01 -14.14 -10.23
N THR A 79 39.53 -13.58 -11.34
CA THR A 79 40.02 -12.27 -11.80
C THR A 79 39.61 -11.19 -10.80
N ARG A 80 40.46 -10.19 -10.52
CA ARG A 80 40.08 -9.07 -9.64
C ARG A 80 38.87 -8.34 -10.19
N HIS A 81 38.92 -8.03 -11.48
CA HIS A 81 37.82 -7.35 -12.15
C HIS A 81 36.92 -8.32 -12.90
N SER A 82 35.61 -8.03 -12.96
CA SER A 82 34.67 -8.85 -13.74
C SER A 82 34.99 -8.86 -15.23
N ILE A 83 35.42 -7.73 -15.77
CA ILE A 83 35.78 -7.54 -17.18
C ILE A 83 37.07 -6.70 -17.32
N TYR A 84 37.80 -6.98 -18.39
CA TYR A 84 38.81 -6.12 -18.98
C TYR A 84 38.35 -5.75 -20.39
N VAL A 85 38.71 -4.56 -20.89
CA VAL A 85 38.34 -4.12 -22.25
C VAL A 85 39.57 -3.72 -23.04
N ALA A 86 39.50 -3.84 -24.37
CA ALA A 86 40.62 -3.55 -25.26
C ALA A 86 41.25 -2.16 -25.00
N GLY A 87 42.57 -2.14 -24.83
CA GLY A 87 43.34 -0.96 -24.43
C GLY A 87 43.79 -0.97 -22.96
N GLU A 88 43.35 -1.92 -22.15
CA GLU A 88 43.99 -2.24 -20.87
C GLU A 88 45.22 -3.14 -21.10
N GLU A 89 46.38 -2.75 -20.57
CA GLU A 89 47.65 -3.50 -20.70
C GLU A 89 47.80 -4.63 -19.66
N TRP A 90 47.16 -4.48 -18.49
CA TRP A 90 47.34 -5.36 -17.33
C TRP A 90 46.00 -5.78 -16.73
N GLY A 91 45.90 -7.06 -16.39
CA GLY A 91 44.88 -7.60 -15.49
C GLY A 91 45.50 -8.06 -14.17
N SER A 92 44.65 -8.52 -13.25
CA SER A 92 45.12 -9.22 -12.05
C SER A 92 44.18 -10.35 -11.63
N PHE A 93 44.77 -11.37 -11.02
CA PHE A 93 44.07 -12.44 -10.32
C PHE A 93 44.07 -12.14 -8.82
N VAL A 94 42.99 -12.53 -8.16
CA VAL A 94 42.90 -12.60 -6.70
C VAL A 94 42.87 -14.08 -6.33
N VAL A 95 43.75 -14.48 -5.42
CA VAL A 95 43.88 -15.85 -4.92
C VAL A 95 43.42 -15.93 -3.46
N SER A 96 42.78 -17.04 -3.12
CA SER A 96 42.50 -17.46 -1.76
C SER A 96 43.08 -18.85 -1.53
N ALA A 97 43.76 -19.03 -0.40
CA ALA A 97 44.28 -20.32 0.08
C ALA A 97 43.81 -20.50 1.54
N ALA A 98 42.50 -20.35 1.77
CA ALA A 98 41.91 -20.29 3.10
C ALA A 98 41.93 -21.66 3.80
N LEU A 99 42.26 -21.71 5.09
CA LEU A 99 41.97 -22.90 5.89
C LEU A 99 40.47 -22.93 6.19
N SER A 100 39.80 -24.00 5.79
CA SER A 100 38.35 -24.12 5.85
C SER A 100 37.93 -25.35 6.66
N PRO A 101 36.90 -25.25 7.51
CA PRO A 101 36.31 -26.41 8.16
C PRO A 101 35.25 -27.12 7.30
N TRP A 102 34.89 -26.57 6.12
CA TRP A 102 33.77 -27.06 5.29
C TRP A 102 34.16 -27.47 3.86
N HIS A 103 35.10 -26.76 3.24
CA HIS A 103 35.36 -26.80 1.78
C HIS A 103 36.85 -26.98 1.47
N GLY A 104 37.17 -27.45 0.27
CA GLY A 104 38.56 -27.67 -0.19
C GLY A 104 39.14 -29.04 0.14
N ASP A 105 40.40 -29.24 -0.23
CA ASP A 105 41.07 -30.54 -0.18
C ASP A 105 41.78 -30.79 1.17
N PRO A 106 42.03 -32.05 1.56
CA PRO A 106 42.75 -32.39 2.78
C PRO A 106 44.15 -31.77 2.84
N TYR A 107 44.40 -30.96 3.87
CA TYR A 107 45.69 -30.33 4.12
C TYR A 107 46.65 -31.32 4.82
N GLU A 108 47.25 -32.23 4.05
CA GLU A 108 48.19 -33.22 4.60
C GLU A 108 49.59 -32.63 4.83
N ASN A 109 50.04 -32.69 6.10
CA ASN A 109 51.38 -32.29 6.55
C ASN A 109 52.41 -33.40 6.23
N ARG A 110 52.86 -33.46 4.97
CA ARG A 110 53.91 -34.37 4.48
C ARG A 110 54.78 -33.72 3.40
N THR A 111 56.07 -34.03 3.44
CA THR A 111 57.08 -33.64 2.45
C THR A 111 57.92 -34.85 2.05
N SER A 112 58.35 -34.94 0.79
CA SER A 112 59.19 -36.04 0.27
C SER A 112 60.62 -36.09 0.82
N ASP A 113 61.06 -35.05 1.53
CA ASP A 113 62.31 -35.08 2.30
C ASP A 113 62.26 -36.09 3.48
N GLY A 114 61.06 -36.42 3.97
CA GLY A 114 60.84 -37.31 5.11
C GLY A 114 61.34 -36.75 6.45
N VAL A 115 61.69 -35.47 6.54
CA VAL A 115 62.27 -34.83 7.72
C VAL A 115 61.36 -33.73 8.29
N ALA A 116 60.62 -33.00 7.46
CA ALA A 116 59.70 -31.98 7.95
C ALA A 116 58.34 -32.58 8.36
N THR A 117 58.06 -32.57 9.67
CA THR A 117 56.70 -32.73 10.23
C THR A 117 56.02 -31.39 10.49
N ARG A 118 56.50 -30.33 9.84
CA ARG A 118 55.94 -28.97 9.90
C ARG A 118 55.03 -28.76 8.69
N PRO A 119 53.78 -28.27 8.88
CA PRO A 119 52.91 -27.95 7.76
C PRO A 119 53.60 -26.94 6.82
N PHE A 120 53.44 -27.10 5.51
CA PHE A 120 53.98 -26.14 4.55
C PHE A 120 53.18 -24.83 4.68
N ASP A 121 53.87 -23.71 4.87
CA ASP A 121 53.25 -22.41 5.11
C ASP A 121 52.88 -21.67 3.83
N ARG A 122 53.30 -22.16 2.65
CA ARG A 122 53.07 -21.53 1.35
C ARG A 122 52.84 -22.55 0.25
N LEU A 123 51.89 -22.26 -0.65
CA LEU A 123 51.74 -22.95 -1.93
C LEU A 123 52.57 -22.23 -2.99
N ARG A 124 53.31 -22.99 -3.80
CA ARG A 124 53.84 -22.51 -5.08
C ARG A 124 52.80 -22.77 -6.16
N PHE A 125 52.49 -21.79 -7.00
CA PHE A 125 51.44 -21.96 -8.01
C PHE A 125 51.82 -21.41 -9.39
N SER A 126 51.09 -21.86 -10.42
CA SER A 126 50.91 -21.08 -11.65
C SER A 126 49.45 -20.98 -12.04
N VAL A 127 49.12 -19.96 -12.82
CA VAL A 127 47.84 -19.80 -13.52
C VAL A 127 48.12 -19.84 -15.01
N ASN A 128 47.55 -20.80 -15.73
CA ASN A 128 47.75 -21.02 -17.17
C ASN A 128 46.38 -21.03 -17.88
N LEU A 129 46.37 -20.90 -19.20
CA LEU A 129 45.15 -21.06 -20.00
C LEU A 129 44.78 -22.55 -20.10
N VAL A 130 43.49 -22.87 -20.27
CA VAL A 130 43.07 -24.26 -20.59
C VAL A 130 43.63 -24.70 -21.96
N ASP A 131 43.72 -23.76 -22.91
CA ASP A 131 44.23 -24.00 -24.27
C ASP A 131 45.77 -23.91 -24.42
N ASP A 132 46.49 -23.43 -23.40
CA ASP A 132 47.97 -23.33 -23.38
C ASP A 132 48.51 -23.55 -21.95
N ASP A 133 49.01 -24.77 -21.70
CA ASP A 133 49.65 -25.19 -20.45
C ASP A 133 51.17 -24.93 -20.42
N ALA A 134 51.76 -24.44 -21.52
CA ALA A 134 53.19 -24.22 -21.66
C ALA A 134 53.63 -22.82 -21.18
N THR A 135 52.72 -21.84 -21.19
CA THR A 135 53.02 -20.45 -20.82
C THR A 135 52.14 -19.96 -19.66
N PRO A 136 52.67 -19.84 -18.42
CA PRO A 136 51.90 -19.30 -17.30
C PRO A 136 51.64 -17.80 -17.45
N LEU A 137 50.40 -17.36 -17.19
CA LEU A 137 50.03 -15.95 -17.04
C LEU A 137 50.58 -15.36 -15.73
N VAL A 138 50.62 -16.19 -14.68
CA VAL A 138 51.23 -15.90 -13.36
C VAL A 138 51.96 -17.16 -12.87
N GLN A 139 53.13 -16.99 -12.26
CA GLN A 139 53.77 -18.03 -11.45
C GLN A 139 54.41 -17.39 -10.21
N ASP A 140 53.91 -17.75 -9.02
CA ASP A 140 54.34 -17.14 -7.75
C ASP A 140 54.06 -18.08 -6.54
N PHE A 141 54.09 -17.54 -5.32
CA PHE A 141 53.72 -18.21 -4.08
C PHE A 141 52.55 -17.50 -3.39
N VAL A 142 51.66 -18.26 -2.75
CA VAL A 142 50.59 -17.76 -1.87
C VAL A 142 50.69 -18.41 -0.49
N ASP A 143 50.60 -17.60 0.56
CA ASP A 143 50.67 -18.07 1.95
C ASP A 143 49.42 -18.87 2.33
N VAL A 144 49.59 -19.97 3.06
CA VAL A 144 48.49 -20.77 3.58
C VAL A 144 47.71 -19.96 4.62
N ASN A 145 46.39 -20.00 4.51
CA ASN A 145 45.43 -19.16 5.21
C ASN A 145 45.40 -17.67 4.77
N ALA A 146 46.08 -17.29 3.68
CA ALA A 146 45.88 -15.99 3.07
C ALA A 146 44.63 -15.98 2.17
N THR A 147 43.95 -14.84 2.11
CA THR A 147 42.75 -14.64 1.29
C THR A 147 42.77 -13.24 0.71
N GLY A 148 42.38 -13.07 -0.57
CA GLY A 148 42.35 -11.74 -1.19
C GLY A 148 43.72 -11.26 -1.70
N VAL A 149 44.67 -12.16 -1.99
CA VAL A 149 46.02 -11.79 -2.43
C VAL A 149 46.02 -11.55 -3.95
N GLU A 150 46.52 -10.39 -4.38
CA GLU A 150 46.50 -9.95 -5.78
C GLU A 150 47.81 -10.24 -6.52
N TYR A 151 47.72 -10.76 -7.74
CA TYR A 151 48.84 -11.04 -8.65
C TYR A 151 48.54 -10.50 -10.06
N GLY A 152 49.38 -9.61 -10.58
CA GLY A 152 49.20 -9.01 -11.91
C GLY A 152 49.65 -9.91 -13.07
N PHE A 153 48.99 -9.78 -14.22
CA PHE A 153 49.36 -10.42 -15.49
C PHE A 153 49.17 -9.45 -16.68
N SER A 154 49.98 -9.58 -17.73
CA SER A 154 49.83 -8.76 -18.94
C SER A 154 48.71 -9.31 -19.85
N LEU A 155 47.98 -8.40 -20.48
CA LEU A 155 46.94 -8.69 -21.48
C LEU A 155 47.49 -8.75 -22.92
N ASP A 156 48.77 -8.41 -23.14
CA ASP A 156 49.40 -8.32 -24.47
C ASP A 156 49.42 -9.64 -25.26
N GLY A 157 49.33 -10.77 -24.56
CA GLY A 157 49.25 -12.11 -25.15
C GLY A 157 47.83 -12.56 -25.52
N LEU A 158 46.80 -11.83 -25.09
CA LEU A 158 45.40 -12.17 -25.31
C LEU A 158 44.77 -11.27 -26.39
N ASN A 159 43.76 -11.78 -27.10
CA ASN A 159 43.02 -11.02 -28.10
C ASN A 159 41.64 -10.66 -27.56
N PRO A 160 41.19 -9.40 -27.63
CA PRO A 160 39.85 -9.00 -27.26
C PRO A 160 38.77 -9.80 -28.01
N ARG A 161 37.88 -10.49 -27.28
CA ARG A 161 36.80 -11.33 -27.83
C ARG A 161 35.60 -11.38 -26.87
N TYR A 162 34.48 -11.97 -27.30
CA TYR A 162 33.28 -12.06 -26.46
C TYR A 162 33.24 -13.32 -25.59
N GLU A 163 33.96 -14.36 -26.01
CA GLU A 163 34.10 -15.63 -25.31
C GLU A 163 35.16 -15.53 -24.21
N PRO A 164 34.89 -15.91 -22.94
CA PRO A 164 35.90 -15.86 -21.88
C PRO A 164 37.14 -16.70 -22.21
N TYR A 165 38.29 -16.33 -21.65
CA TYR A 165 39.44 -17.23 -21.56
C TYR A 165 39.35 -18.04 -20.27
N GLU A 166 39.19 -19.36 -20.38
CA GLU A 166 39.28 -20.26 -19.23
C GLU A 166 40.74 -20.37 -18.74
N VAL A 167 40.93 -20.22 -17.43
CA VAL A 167 42.24 -20.36 -16.77
C VAL A 167 42.18 -21.36 -15.61
N VAL A 168 43.30 -22.05 -15.39
CA VAL A 168 43.46 -23.03 -14.31
C VAL A 168 44.63 -22.63 -13.42
N PHE A 169 44.34 -22.45 -12.13
CA PHE A 169 45.32 -22.42 -11.05
C PHE A 169 45.79 -23.85 -10.76
N PHE A 170 47.10 -24.06 -10.79
CA PHE A 170 47.76 -25.26 -10.27
C PHE A 170 48.70 -24.86 -9.14
N GLY A 171 48.27 -25.09 -7.90
CA GLY A 171 49.10 -24.92 -6.71
C GLY A 171 49.66 -26.25 -6.23
N ALA A 172 50.87 -26.23 -5.67
CA ALA A 172 51.51 -27.37 -5.04
C ALA A 172 52.25 -26.96 -3.77
N SER A 173 52.52 -27.92 -2.88
CA SER A 173 53.51 -27.74 -1.81
C SER A 173 54.90 -27.45 -2.41
N GLU A 174 55.81 -26.85 -1.63
CA GLU A 174 57.14 -26.41 -2.13
C GLU A 174 57.96 -27.51 -2.84
N PHE A 175 57.72 -28.78 -2.50
CA PHE A 175 58.38 -29.96 -3.07
C PHE A 175 57.53 -30.74 -4.09
N GLY A 176 56.28 -30.35 -4.34
CA GLY A 176 55.39 -30.98 -5.33
C GLY A 176 54.67 -32.24 -4.87
N ASP A 177 54.59 -32.48 -3.56
CA ASP A 177 54.03 -33.73 -2.98
C ASP A 177 52.51 -33.76 -2.91
N TRP A 178 51.86 -32.60 -2.94
CA TRP A 178 50.41 -32.45 -2.87
C TRP A 178 49.99 -31.23 -3.69
N ASN A 179 48.93 -31.39 -4.48
CA ASN A 179 48.47 -30.40 -5.46
C ASN A 179 47.04 -29.95 -5.16
N TYR A 180 46.72 -28.72 -5.55
CA TYR A 180 45.42 -28.07 -5.42
C TYR A 180 45.09 -27.34 -6.72
N THR A 181 43.84 -27.38 -7.15
CA THR A 181 43.40 -26.79 -8.42
C THR A 181 42.15 -25.92 -8.24
N ALA A 182 42.12 -24.78 -8.92
CA ALA A 182 40.93 -23.94 -9.05
C ALA A 182 40.83 -23.40 -10.48
N THR A 183 39.63 -23.08 -10.96
CA THR A 183 39.39 -22.50 -12.28
C THR A 183 38.81 -21.09 -12.15
N ALA A 184 39.02 -20.26 -13.17
CA ALA A 184 38.39 -18.96 -13.32
C ALA A 184 38.28 -18.56 -14.80
N GLU A 185 37.61 -17.45 -15.05
CA GLU A 185 37.45 -16.85 -16.38
C GLU A 185 38.14 -15.47 -16.46
N VAL A 186 38.80 -15.20 -17.58
CA VAL A 186 39.28 -13.87 -17.95
C VAL A 186 38.42 -13.35 -19.11
N GLN A 187 37.47 -12.49 -18.78
CA GLN A 187 36.59 -11.82 -19.75
C GLN A 187 37.31 -10.59 -20.32
N TYR A 188 38.03 -10.74 -21.43
CA TYR A 188 38.74 -9.65 -22.12
C TYR A 188 38.00 -9.22 -23.38
N LEU A 189 37.14 -8.20 -23.23
CA LEU A 189 36.21 -7.71 -24.23
C LEU A 189 36.86 -6.78 -25.26
N PRO A 190 36.24 -6.62 -26.46
CA PRO A 190 36.54 -5.54 -27.38
C PRO A 190 36.45 -4.14 -26.75
N ALA A 191 36.82 -3.11 -27.52
CA ALA A 191 36.67 -1.73 -27.08
C ALA A 191 35.20 -1.37 -26.86
N ILE A 192 34.93 -0.55 -25.84
CA ILE A 192 33.60 0.01 -25.56
C ILE A 192 33.08 0.69 -26.84
N ARG A 193 31.80 0.47 -27.17
CA ARG A 193 31.18 1.08 -28.35
C ARG A 193 31.10 2.60 -28.19
N ALA A 194 31.34 3.33 -29.29
CA ALA A 194 31.25 4.78 -29.30
C ALA A 194 29.92 5.31 -28.75
N GLY A 195 29.99 6.22 -27.77
CA GLY A 195 28.84 6.76 -27.03
C GLY A 195 28.18 5.82 -26.01
N GLY A 196 28.77 4.65 -25.76
CA GLY A 196 28.35 3.69 -24.73
C GLY A 196 29.28 3.67 -23.50
N SER A 197 28.92 2.84 -22.53
CA SER A 197 29.66 2.62 -21.28
C SER A 197 30.10 1.17 -21.09
N ALA A 198 30.90 0.96 -20.04
CA ALA A 198 31.11 -0.32 -19.39
C ALA A 198 31.22 -0.13 -17.87
N THR A 199 30.90 -1.17 -17.11
CA THR A 199 31.03 -1.22 -15.65
C THR A 199 31.63 -2.54 -15.21
N LYS A 200 32.81 -2.48 -14.56
CA LYS A 200 33.47 -3.66 -13.99
C LYS A 200 33.27 -3.70 -12.46
N ILE A 201 33.07 -4.90 -11.94
CA ILE A 201 33.08 -5.18 -10.49
C ILE A 201 34.53 -5.39 -10.06
N ASP A 202 35.01 -4.69 -9.03
CA ASP A 202 36.19 -5.12 -8.26
C ASP A 202 35.75 -6.14 -7.21
N ARG A 203 36.12 -7.41 -7.43
CA ARG A 203 35.76 -8.54 -6.58
C ARG A 203 36.51 -8.55 -5.24
N LEU A 204 37.60 -7.80 -5.10
CA LEU A 204 38.34 -7.71 -3.83
C LEU A 204 37.60 -6.82 -2.83
N THR A 205 37.17 -5.63 -3.27
CA THR A 205 36.44 -4.65 -2.46
C THR A 205 34.94 -4.92 -2.42
N GLY A 206 34.36 -5.37 -3.53
CA GLY A 206 32.91 -5.37 -3.79
C GLY A 206 32.41 -4.08 -4.44
N SER A 207 33.29 -3.18 -4.89
CA SER A 207 32.90 -1.89 -5.52
C SER A 207 32.71 -1.99 -7.02
N LEU A 208 32.03 -1.00 -7.61
CA LEU A 208 31.95 -0.82 -9.06
C LEU A 208 32.98 0.19 -9.54
N LEU A 209 33.54 -0.08 -10.72
CA LEU A 209 34.34 0.85 -11.50
C LEU A 209 33.61 1.09 -12.84
N PHE A 210 33.30 2.34 -13.14
CA PHE A 210 32.55 2.78 -14.31
C PHE A 210 33.46 3.46 -15.33
N ARG A 211 33.15 3.35 -16.64
CA ARG A 211 33.77 4.17 -17.69
C ARG A 211 32.84 4.34 -18.89
N ALA A 212 32.58 5.58 -19.29
CA ALA A 212 32.00 5.91 -20.59
C ALA A 212 33.10 6.06 -21.67
N GLU A 213 32.78 5.80 -22.93
CA GLU A 213 33.75 5.87 -24.05
C GLU A 213 34.28 7.29 -24.31
N ASP A 214 33.49 8.33 -24.04
CA ASP A 214 33.88 9.75 -24.17
C ASP A 214 34.66 10.30 -22.96
N GLU A 215 34.68 9.58 -21.82
CA GLU A 215 35.30 10.02 -20.56
C GLU A 215 36.78 9.65 -20.43
N GLY A 216 37.35 8.98 -21.45
CA GLY A 216 38.77 8.67 -21.54
C GLY A 216 39.13 7.22 -21.16
N GLY A 217 40.41 6.99 -20.86
CA GLY A 217 40.93 5.64 -20.61
C GLY A 217 40.80 5.15 -19.17
N GLU A 218 40.71 6.06 -18.20
CA GLU A 218 40.70 5.74 -16.77
C GLU A 218 39.34 5.20 -16.31
N TRP A 219 39.34 4.38 -15.26
CA TRP A 219 38.13 3.79 -14.68
C TRP A 219 37.79 4.48 -13.35
N THR A 220 36.56 4.98 -13.22
CA THR A 220 36.15 5.79 -12.07
C THR A 220 35.38 4.95 -11.03
N PRO A 221 35.71 5.02 -9.72
CA PRO A 221 34.94 4.35 -8.69
C PRO A 221 33.51 4.90 -8.58
N LEU A 222 32.53 4.01 -8.72
CA LEU A 222 31.10 4.34 -8.66
C LEU A 222 30.49 3.79 -7.36
N LEU A 223 30.05 4.70 -6.50
CA LEU A 223 29.10 4.41 -5.42
C LEU A 223 27.72 4.88 -5.91
N PRO A 224 26.87 4.00 -6.47
CA PRO A 224 25.54 4.41 -6.91
C PRO A 224 24.65 4.65 -5.70
N TYR A 225 24.14 5.88 -5.57
CA TYR A 225 23.30 6.32 -4.47
C TYR A 225 22.07 7.07 -5.01
N GLY A 226 20.87 6.57 -4.72
CA GLY A 226 19.65 7.08 -5.34
C GLY A 226 18.36 6.43 -4.87
N TYR A 227 17.37 6.43 -5.76
CA TYR A 227 16.06 5.82 -5.59
C TYR A 227 15.70 4.96 -6.81
N TYR A 228 14.70 4.10 -6.63
CA TYR A 228 13.84 3.60 -7.70
C TYR A 228 12.92 4.74 -8.17
N GLY A 229 13.22 5.32 -9.34
CA GLY A 229 12.46 6.45 -9.90
C GLY A 229 11.45 6.01 -10.96
N LEU A 230 10.44 6.86 -11.22
CA LEU A 230 9.43 6.63 -12.24
C LEU A 230 9.14 7.90 -13.05
N TYR A 231 9.37 7.89 -14.36
CA TYR A 231 8.97 8.96 -15.27
C TYR A 231 7.88 8.47 -16.23
N ASN A 232 6.62 8.78 -15.92
CA ASN A 232 5.47 8.50 -16.79
C ASN A 232 5.14 9.70 -17.72
N GLY A 233 6.11 10.57 -17.99
CA GLY A 233 5.92 11.77 -18.81
C GLY A 233 5.88 11.48 -20.31
N SER A 234 5.59 12.51 -21.10
CA SER A 234 5.61 12.44 -22.57
C SER A 234 7.03 12.37 -23.13
N ASN A 235 7.14 12.18 -24.45
CA ASN A 235 8.36 12.35 -25.26
C ASN A 235 8.86 13.82 -25.33
N ASP A 236 8.63 14.62 -24.28
CA ASP A 236 9.04 16.02 -24.18
C ASP A 236 10.42 16.13 -23.53
N THR A 237 11.39 16.70 -24.27
CA THR A 237 12.77 16.83 -23.80
C THR A 237 12.93 17.82 -22.64
N ALA A 238 12.05 18.83 -22.52
CA ALA A 238 12.12 19.80 -21.42
C ALA A 238 11.57 19.21 -20.12
N ALA A 239 10.45 18.50 -20.19
CA ALA A 239 9.90 17.77 -19.03
C ALA A 239 10.83 16.63 -18.56
N ALA A 240 11.48 15.95 -19.51
CA ALA A 240 12.51 14.96 -19.23
C ALA A 240 13.74 15.58 -18.54
N ASP A 241 14.21 16.75 -18.98
CA ASP A 241 15.32 17.46 -18.33
C ASP A 241 14.92 17.96 -16.93
N GLU A 242 13.72 18.54 -16.77
CA GLU A 242 13.17 18.98 -15.49
C GLU A 242 13.09 17.82 -14.47
N PHE A 243 12.66 16.62 -14.90
CA PHE A 243 12.72 15.41 -14.07
C PHE A 243 14.13 15.09 -13.58
N VAL A 244 15.13 15.07 -14.48
CA VAL A 244 16.52 14.73 -14.11
C VAL A 244 17.12 15.83 -13.21
N ARG A 245 16.74 17.10 -13.40
CA ARG A 245 17.12 18.21 -12.50
C ARG A 245 16.58 18.02 -11.09
N ASP A 246 15.28 17.83 -10.94
CA ASP A 246 14.64 17.71 -9.63
C ASP A 246 15.14 16.47 -8.88
N TYR A 247 15.27 15.34 -9.59
CA TYR A 247 15.82 14.10 -9.05
C TYR A 247 17.26 14.27 -8.54
N THR A 248 18.16 14.84 -9.36
CA THR A 248 19.57 15.05 -8.98
C THR A 248 19.80 16.24 -8.04
N SER A 249 18.76 17.01 -7.69
CA SER A 249 18.88 18.32 -7.04
C SER A 249 19.87 19.23 -7.80
N ASP A 250 19.62 19.41 -9.10
CA ASP A 250 20.46 20.15 -10.05
C ASP A 250 21.93 19.67 -10.08
N GLY A 251 22.13 18.35 -10.09
CA GLY A 251 23.45 17.70 -10.10
C GLY A 251 24.20 17.76 -8.76
N THR A 252 23.57 18.25 -7.69
CA THR A 252 24.22 18.40 -6.38
C THR A 252 23.86 17.31 -5.36
N GLY A 253 23.03 16.32 -5.73
CA GLY A 253 22.36 15.42 -4.81
C GLY A 253 22.61 13.93 -5.05
N LEU A 254 21.63 13.26 -5.66
CA LEU A 254 21.71 11.83 -6.01
C LEU A 254 22.51 11.66 -7.31
N ASN A 255 23.37 10.63 -7.36
CA ASN A 255 24.25 10.36 -8.50
C ASN A 255 23.82 9.14 -9.33
N ALA A 256 22.88 8.33 -8.83
CA ALA A 256 22.36 7.16 -9.54
C ALA A 256 20.82 7.06 -9.45
N ILE A 257 20.21 6.25 -10.31
CA ILE A 257 18.77 5.95 -10.33
C ILE A 257 18.51 4.51 -10.78
N VAL A 258 17.48 3.84 -10.26
CA VAL A 258 16.90 2.66 -10.92
C VAL A 258 15.72 3.14 -11.77
N ALA A 259 15.83 2.99 -13.09
CA ALA A 259 14.86 3.50 -14.04
C ALA A 259 13.73 2.48 -14.24
N LEU A 260 12.65 2.59 -13.45
CA LEU A 260 11.50 1.67 -13.46
C LEU A 260 10.78 1.62 -14.82
N ALA A 261 10.10 0.51 -15.13
CA ALA A 261 9.46 0.27 -16.43
C ALA A 261 8.37 1.28 -16.90
N GLY A 262 8.02 2.29 -16.10
CA GLY A 262 7.24 3.46 -16.55
C GLY A 262 8.06 4.45 -17.40
N PHE A 263 9.39 4.47 -17.22
CA PHE A 263 10.31 4.95 -18.25
C PHE A 263 10.15 4.04 -19.48
N ALA A 264 9.31 4.47 -20.43
CA ALA A 264 9.10 3.77 -21.68
C ALA A 264 10.42 3.63 -22.48
N ASP A 265 10.38 2.89 -23.59
CA ASP A 265 11.52 2.75 -24.52
C ASP A 265 11.72 4.04 -25.35
N THR A 266 11.78 5.19 -24.67
CA THR A 266 11.72 6.56 -25.18
C THR A 266 12.99 7.32 -24.88
N ASN A 267 13.66 7.81 -25.93
CA ASN A 267 14.98 8.42 -25.83
C ASN A 267 15.11 9.67 -24.92
N PRO A 268 14.20 10.67 -24.92
CA PRO A 268 14.49 12.01 -24.37
C PRO A 268 14.96 12.07 -22.91
N VAL A 269 14.54 11.11 -22.08
CA VAL A 269 14.90 11.06 -20.66
C VAL A 269 16.22 10.34 -20.42
N TYR A 270 16.51 9.27 -21.17
CA TYR A 270 17.86 8.69 -21.22
C TYR A 270 18.86 9.63 -21.88
N ASP A 271 18.45 10.43 -22.87
CA ASP A 271 19.26 11.50 -23.47
C ASP A 271 19.65 12.56 -22.43
N SER A 272 18.73 12.94 -21.53
CA SER A 272 19.04 13.87 -20.43
C SER A 272 19.93 13.23 -19.35
N MET A 273 19.72 11.95 -19.01
CA MET A 273 20.60 11.20 -18.10
C MET A 273 22.03 11.05 -18.65
N ASP A 274 22.18 10.81 -19.95
CA ASP A 274 23.45 10.78 -20.66
C ASP A 274 24.10 12.18 -20.71
N THR A 275 23.30 13.25 -20.83
CA THR A 275 23.79 14.65 -20.89
C THR A 275 24.17 15.23 -19.52
N ARG A 276 23.63 14.66 -18.43
CA ARG A 276 23.80 15.13 -17.04
C ARG A 276 24.62 14.20 -16.15
N ASP A 277 25.17 13.14 -16.74
CA ASP A 277 25.93 12.08 -16.07
C ASP A 277 25.19 11.40 -14.90
N LEU A 278 23.85 11.42 -14.88
CA LEU A 278 23.04 10.62 -13.95
C LEU A 278 23.12 9.15 -14.37
N ARG A 279 23.91 8.36 -13.65
CA ARG A 279 24.09 6.93 -13.95
C ARG A 279 22.82 6.16 -13.61
N TYR A 280 22.42 5.20 -14.44
CA TYR A 280 21.18 4.45 -14.22
C TYR A 280 21.34 2.93 -14.35
N MET A 281 20.52 2.24 -13.58
CA MET A 281 20.28 0.81 -13.66
C MET A 281 18.91 0.58 -14.31
N PHE A 282 18.87 -0.26 -15.35
CA PHE A 282 17.68 -0.42 -16.20
C PHE A 282 16.74 -1.53 -15.71
N ASP A 283 15.47 -1.21 -15.45
CA ASP A 283 14.46 -2.15 -14.92
C ASP A 283 14.00 -3.17 -15.98
N LEU A 284 14.22 -4.46 -15.69
CA LEU A 284 13.72 -5.61 -16.43
C LEU A 284 12.77 -6.50 -15.59
N ARG A 285 12.34 -6.11 -14.38
CA ARG A 285 11.56 -6.94 -13.44
C ARG A 285 10.19 -7.40 -13.93
N GLY A 286 9.56 -6.60 -14.78
CA GLY A 286 8.32 -6.97 -15.47
C GLY A 286 8.53 -7.92 -16.66
N SER A 287 9.79 -8.14 -17.07
CA SER A 287 10.14 -8.80 -18.33
C SER A 287 11.08 -10.00 -18.22
N TYR A 288 11.81 -10.21 -17.11
CA TYR A 288 12.89 -11.21 -17.02
C TYR A 288 12.46 -12.66 -17.31
N GLN A 289 11.22 -13.03 -16.96
CA GLN A 289 10.64 -14.35 -17.24
C GLN A 289 10.32 -14.57 -18.74
N ASN A 290 10.36 -13.52 -19.56
CA ASN A 290 10.17 -13.55 -21.00
C ASN A 290 11.47 -13.14 -21.70
N LEU A 291 12.30 -14.13 -22.01
CA LEU A 291 13.63 -13.93 -22.62
C LEU A 291 13.58 -13.15 -23.95
N THR A 292 12.52 -13.28 -24.75
CA THR A 292 12.36 -12.48 -25.99
C THR A 292 12.16 -10.99 -25.70
N GLU A 293 11.49 -10.64 -24.60
CA GLU A 293 11.31 -9.24 -24.18
C GLU A 293 12.57 -8.69 -23.50
N VAL A 294 13.31 -9.52 -22.75
CA VAL A 294 14.66 -9.19 -22.27
C VAL A 294 15.56 -8.85 -23.45
N GLU A 295 15.62 -9.70 -24.48
CA GLU A 295 16.41 -9.46 -25.69
C GLU A 295 16.03 -8.14 -26.35
N ARG A 296 14.73 -7.88 -26.54
CA ARG A 296 14.22 -6.65 -27.16
C ARG A 296 14.67 -5.39 -26.39
N ARG A 297 14.51 -5.38 -25.06
CA ARG A 297 14.77 -4.19 -24.23
C ARG A 297 16.26 -3.99 -23.96
N VAL A 298 17.04 -5.05 -23.74
CA VAL A 298 18.51 -4.98 -23.62
C VAL A 298 19.13 -4.39 -24.89
N ASN A 299 18.73 -4.89 -26.08
CA ASN A 299 19.22 -4.35 -27.36
C ASN A 299 18.80 -2.88 -27.63
N THR A 300 17.83 -2.35 -26.89
CA THR A 300 17.42 -0.94 -26.99
C THR A 300 18.30 0.00 -26.16
N ILE A 301 18.87 -0.48 -25.04
CA ILE A 301 19.56 0.38 -24.05
C ILE A 301 21.08 0.14 -23.92
N LYS A 302 21.59 -1.03 -24.30
CA LYS A 302 23.00 -1.48 -24.09
C LYS A 302 24.13 -0.66 -24.74
N HIS A 303 23.82 0.49 -25.32
CA HIS A 303 24.74 1.36 -26.05
C HIS A 303 24.54 2.84 -25.67
N ARG A 304 24.09 3.08 -24.44
CA ARG A 304 23.91 4.41 -23.84
C ARG A 304 25.09 4.78 -22.95
N LYS A 305 25.26 6.08 -22.68
CA LYS A 305 26.42 6.59 -21.93
C LYS A 305 26.29 6.34 -20.43
N SER A 306 25.13 6.60 -19.83
CA SER A 306 24.94 6.56 -18.38
C SER A 306 24.44 5.21 -17.84
N LEU A 307 24.28 4.18 -18.68
CA LEU A 307 23.95 2.83 -18.23
C LEU A 307 25.12 2.26 -17.40
N PHE A 308 24.85 1.76 -16.18
CA PHE A 308 25.87 1.08 -15.37
C PHE A 308 25.52 -0.37 -15.00
N ALA A 309 24.23 -0.75 -15.03
CA ALA A 309 23.77 -2.10 -14.68
C ALA A 309 22.36 -2.39 -15.22
N TYR A 310 21.97 -3.67 -15.17
CA TYR A 310 20.59 -4.13 -15.36
C TYR A 310 20.00 -4.60 -14.03
N TRP A 311 18.68 -4.50 -13.83
CA TRP A 311 17.99 -5.09 -12.67
C TRP A 311 16.94 -6.09 -13.15
N THR A 312 17.14 -7.39 -12.87
CA THR A 312 16.34 -8.47 -13.49
C THR A 312 15.11 -8.86 -12.71
N ALA A 313 15.20 -9.08 -11.39
CA ALA A 313 14.06 -9.57 -10.63
C ALA A 313 13.99 -8.98 -9.22
N ASP A 314 12.74 -8.98 -8.73
CA ASP A 314 12.26 -8.26 -7.58
C ASP A 314 11.64 -9.32 -6.65
N GLU A 315 12.34 -9.64 -5.56
CA GLU A 315 11.94 -10.60 -4.53
C GLU A 315 11.50 -12.00 -5.05
N PRO A 316 12.21 -12.65 -6.02
CA PRO A 316 11.77 -13.93 -6.56
C PRO A 316 11.76 -15.07 -5.52
N ASP A 317 12.49 -14.90 -4.42
CA ASP A 317 12.48 -15.71 -3.21
C ASP A 317 11.19 -15.55 -2.41
N GLY A 318 10.72 -14.31 -2.22
CA GLY A 318 9.41 -14.01 -1.64
C GLY A 318 8.28 -14.61 -2.48
N TRP A 319 8.30 -14.30 -3.78
CA TRP A 319 7.32 -14.73 -4.78
C TRP A 319 7.40 -16.20 -5.23
N GLN A 320 8.36 -16.98 -4.71
CA GLN A 320 8.65 -18.38 -5.10
C GLN A 320 8.65 -18.59 -6.63
N ARG A 321 9.43 -17.79 -7.34
CA ARG A 321 9.61 -17.90 -8.79
C ARG A 321 10.56 -19.07 -9.13
N PRO A 322 10.44 -19.71 -10.30
CA PRO A 322 11.35 -20.79 -10.71
C PRO A 322 12.81 -20.38 -10.64
N PHE A 323 13.68 -21.28 -10.16
CA PHE A 323 15.09 -20.95 -9.90
C PHE A 323 15.86 -20.56 -11.17
N GLU A 324 15.50 -21.14 -12.32
CA GLU A 324 16.14 -20.89 -13.60
C GLU A 324 15.80 -19.50 -14.17
N ALA A 325 14.65 -18.91 -13.79
CA ALA A 325 14.15 -17.69 -14.42
C ALA A 325 15.09 -16.47 -14.27
N PRO A 326 15.58 -16.09 -13.07
CA PRO A 326 16.55 -15.00 -12.94
C PRO A 326 17.92 -15.36 -13.54
N VAL A 327 18.33 -16.63 -13.49
CA VAL A 327 19.61 -17.10 -14.05
C VAL A 327 19.62 -17.01 -15.58
N ALA A 328 18.57 -17.49 -16.25
CA ALA A 328 18.43 -17.41 -17.71
C ALA A 328 18.34 -15.96 -18.21
N ALA A 329 17.70 -15.08 -17.44
CA ALA A 329 17.68 -13.65 -17.74
C ALA A 329 19.08 -13.02 -17.62
N ARG A 330 19.81 -13.31 -16.53
CA ARG A 330 21.20 -12.88 -16.32
C ARG A 330 22.11 -13.32 -17.47
N ASP A 331 22.01 -14.59 -17.87
CA ASP A 331 22.90 -15.18 -18.87
C ASP A 331 22.59 -14.68 -20.29
N LEU A 332 21.32 -14.42 -20.60
CA LEU A 332 20.94 -13.73 -21.83
C LEU A 332 21.44 -12.27 -21.85
N ILE A 333 21.34 -11.54 -20.74
CA ILE A 333 21.89 -10.17 -20.66
C ILE A 333 23.39 -10.19 -20.88
N ARG A 334 24.14 -11.04 -20.17
CA ARG A 334 25.60 -11.21 -20.35
C ARG A 334 25.98 -11.56 -21.79
N ALA A 335 25.19 -12.36 -22.49
CA ALA A 335 25.43 -12.70 -23.90
C ALA A 335 25.14 -11.54 -24.88
N LEU A 336 24.20 -10.65 -24.53
CA LEU A 336 23.81 -9.51 -25.36
C LEU A 336 24.63 -8.24 -25.07
N ASP A 337 25.00 -8.03 -23.82
CA ASP A 337 25.78 -6.92 -23.28
C ASP A 337 26.69 -7.40 -22.13
N PRO A 338 27.89 -7.93 -22.43
CA PRO A 338 28.83 -8.35 -21.40
C PRO A 338 29.54 -7.18 -20.70
N TYR A 339 29.26 -5.91 -21.06
CA TYR A 339 29.94 -4.75 -20.49
C TYR A 339 29.31 -4.28 -19.17
N HIS A 340 28.15 -4.80 -18.76
CA HIS A 340 27.39 -4.37 -17.58
C HIS A 340 26.95 -5.53 -16.69
N PRO A 341 27.06 -5.40 -15.35
CA PRO A 341 26.58 -6.41 -14.41
C PRO A 341 25.04 -6.41 -14.29
N VAL A 342 24.51 -7.56 -13.87
CA VAL A 342 23.09 -7.75 -13.58
C VAL A 342 22.86 -7.76 -12.07
N ALA A 343 21.85 -7.02 -11.59
CA ALA A 343 21.46 -6.94 -10.20
C ALA A 343 20.15 -7.68 -9.92
N LEU A 344 20.04 -8.25 -8.71
CA LEU A 344 18.90 -9.06 -8.25
C LEU A 344 18.52 -8.67 -6.82
N THR A 345 17.23 -8.44 -6.55
CA THR A 345 16.71 -8.15 -5.19
C THR A 345 16.19 -9.41 -4.51
N LEU A 346 16.57 -9.64 -3.24
CA LEU A 346 16.01 -10.66 -2.34
C LEU A 346 15.42 -10.00 -1.06
N ASN A 347 14.40 -10.62 -0.43
CA ASN A 347 13.80 -10.14 0.83
C ASN A 347 13.70 -11.24 1.92
N CYS A 348 13.74 -12.52 1.58
CA CYS A 348 13.68 -13.58 2.58
C CYS A 348 14.96 -13.60 3.44
N GLN A 349 14.84 -13.95 4.72
CA GLN A 349 16.03 -14.11 5.56
C GLN A 349 16.83 -15.33 5.08
N ASP A 350 16.17 -16.46 4.89
CA ASP A 350 16.81 -17.74 4.59
C ASP A 350 15.86 -18.73 3.88
N TYR A 351 15.42 -18.38 2.67
CA TYR A 351 14.59 -19.25 1.84
C TYR A 351 15.24 -19.45 0.46
N TYR A 352 15.83 -20.64 0.25
CA TYR A 352 16.57 -21.00 -0.97
C TYR A 352 17.58 -19.92 -1.41
N PHE A 353 18.25 -19.26 -0.45
CA PHE A 353 19.21 -18.20 -0.74
C PHE A 353 20.25 -18.65 -1.76
N GLY A 354 20.73 -19.90 -1.68
CA GLY A 354 21.66 -20.48 -2.64
C GLY A 354 21.15 -20.40 -4.10
N PRO A 355 20.11 -21.14 -4.48
CA PRO A 355 19.54 -21.10 -5.83
C PRO A 355 19.13 -19.70 -6.31
N TYR A 356 18.54 -18.85 -5.46
CA TYR A 356 18.13 -17.52 -5.92
C TYR A 356 19.31 -16.56 -6.16
N SER A 357 20.28 -16.49 -5.24
CA SER A 357 21.37 -15.51 -5.31
C SER A 357 22.44 -15.79 -6.38
N ILE A 358 22.32 -16.84 -7.20
CA ILE A 358 23.09 -16.95 -8.46
C ILE A 358 22.45 -16.19 -9.63
N GLY A 359 21.21 -15.73 -9.51
CA GLY A 359 20.50 -14.99 -10.58
C GLY A 359 21.00 -13.56 -10.83
N GLY A 360 22.08 -13.12 -10.18
CA GLY A 360 22.68 -11.79 -10.37
C GLY A 360 24.19 -11.78 -10.11
N ASP A 361 24.84 -10.74 -10.64
CA ASP A 361 26.22 -10.35 -10.39
C ASP A 361 26.34 -9.37 -9.20
N VAL A 362 25.27 -8.63 -8.91
CA VAL A 362 25.10 -7.73 -7.76
C VAL A 362 23.89 -8.19 -6.95
N LEU A 363 24.06 -8.33 -5.62
CA LEU A 363 22.99 -8.75 -4.72
C LEU A 363 22.38 -7.54 -4.00
N MET A 364 21.12 -7.25 -4.27
CA MET A 364 20.34 -6.23 -3.58
C MET A 364 19.50 -6.90 -2.48
N ALA A 365 19.27 -6.20 -1.37
CA ALA A 365 18.37 -6.70 -0.33
C ALA A 365 17.40 -5.62 0.18
N ASP A 366 16.12 -5.98 0.11
CA ASP A 366 15.01 -5.23 0.68
C ASP A 366 14.90 -5.59 2.17
N VAL A 367 15.08 -4.58 3.02
CA VAL A 367 15.04 -4.72 4.47
C VAL A 367 14.27 -3.54 5.02
N TYR A 368 12.97 -3.75 5.23
CA TYR A 368 12.00 -2.72 5.60
C TYR A 368 11.42 -2.98 7.01
N PRO A 369 12.22 -2.83 8.08
CA PRO A 369 11.83 -3.21 9.44
C PRO A 369 10.99 -2.15 10.16
N ILE A 370 10.86 -0.94 9.62
CA ILE A 370 10.17 0.16 10.28
C ILE A 370 8.68 0.09 9.91
N GLY A 371 7.79 0.24 10.89
CA GLY A 371 6.36 0.17 10.60
C GLY A 371 5.82 -1.25 10.33
N ILE A 372 6.54 -2.31 10.74
CA ILE A 372 6.05 -3.70 10.70
C ILE A 372 5.49 -4.15 12.05
N ASN A 373 4.55 -5.10 12.03
CA ASN A 373 4.25 -5.93 13.19
C ASN A 373 4.91 -7.31 13.01
N SER A 374 6.16 -7.44 13.47
CA SER A 374 7.00 -8.64 13.38
C SER A 374 6.37 -9.94 13.92
N THR A 375 5.26 -9.86 14.65
CA THR A 375 4.59 -11.02 15.26
C THR A 375 3.29 -11.46 14.58
N PHE A 376 2.66 -10.61 13.75
CA PHE A 376 1.33 -10.90 13.18
C PHE A 376 1.04 -10.05 11.93
N SER A 377 0.69 -10.73 10.84
CA SER A 377 0.52 -10.15 9.50
C SER A 377 -0.76 -9.33 9.34
N LYS A 378 -0.78 -8.48 8.30
CA LYS A 378 -2.01 -7.84 7.81
C LYS A 378 -3.05 -8.85 7.29
N TRP A 379 -2.58 -10.03 6.90
CA TRP A 379 -3.36 -11.15 6.32
C TRP A 379 -4.05 -12.04 7.37
N GLY A 380 -3.87 -11.78 8.66
CA GLY A 380 -4.57 -12.49 9.73
C GLY A 380 -3.85 -13.73 10.28
N THR A 381 -2.57 -13.91 9.96
CA THR A 381 -1.71 -15.00 10.45
C THR A 381 -0.65 -14.48 11.43
N ALA A 382 -0.11 -15.37 12.28
CA ALA A 382 1.10 -15.05 13.03
C ALA A 382 2.32 -15.02 12.09
N CYS A 383 3.34 -14.24 12.41
CA CYS A 383 4.64 -14.30 11.73
C CYS A 383 5.65 -15.07 12.59
N ASN A 384 6.27 -16.10 12.01
CA ASN A 384 7.27 -16.99 12.64
C ASN A 384 8.00 -17.81 11.54
N THR A 385 8.52 -19.00 11.85
CA THR A 385 9.19 -19.89 10.88
C THR A 385 8.23 -20.54 9.86
N THR A 386 6.96 -20.76 10.24
CA THR A 386 5.96 -21.55 9.46
C THR A 386 4.86 -20.73 8.78
N TYR A 387 4.59 -19.53 9.29
CA TYR A 387 3.67 -18.56 8.71
C TYR A 387 4.38 -17.21 8.61
N GLY A 388 4.02 -16.42 7.61
CA GLY A 388 4.27 -14.99 7.63
C GLY A 388 4.37 -14.33 6.26
N ASP A 389 3.65 -13.23 6.11
CA ASP A 389 4.15 -12.06 5.40
C ASP A 389 3.96 -10.86 6.35
N CYS A 390 5.07 -10.25 6.76
CA CYS A 390 5.12 -9.14 7.71
C CYS A 390 6.01 -7.97 7.21
N GLY A 391 6.31 -7.89 5.91
CA GLY A 391 7.05 -6.79 5.28
C GLY A 391 8.57 -6.85 5.42
N CYS A 392 9.09 -7.61 6.38
CA CYS A 392 10.50 -7.92 6.55
C CYS A 392 10.60 -9.32 7.17
N ASP A 393 11.08 -10.31 6.42
CA ASP A 393 11.06 -11.72 6.85
C ASP A 393 11.94 -11.97 8.10
N ASN A 394 11.33 -12.57 9.12
CA ASN A 394 11.88 -12.84 10.47
C ASN A 394 12.45 -11.62 11.23
N CYS A 395 12.29 -10.40 10.73
CA CYS A 395 12.81 -9.18 11.34
C CYS A 395 12.13 -8.84 12.67
N ALA A 396 12.84 -8.23 13.61
CA ALA A 396 12.31 -7.84 14.92
C ALA A 396 11.42 -6.59 14.87
N GLY A 397 11.65 -5.69 13.91
CA GLY A 397 10.93 -4.42 13.73
C GLY A 397 11.76 -3.19 14.14
N VAL A 398 13.08 -3.24 13.95
CA VAL A 398 14.04 -2.23 14.40
C VAL A 398 15.17 -1.99 13.39
N VAL A 399 15.86 -0.85 13.46
CA VAL A 399 16.95 -0.50 12.54
C VAL A 399 18.10 -1.53 12.51
N GLN A 400 18.30 -2.30 13.59
CA GLN A 400 19.30 -3.38 13.65
C GLN A 400 19.03 -4.50 12.65
N ASP A 401 17.77 -4.74 12.24
CA ASP A 401 17.44 -5.79 11.26
C ASP A 401 18.23 -5.63 9.95
N VAL A 402 18.61 -4.38 9.58
CA VAL A 402 19.49 -4.11 8.43
C VAL A 402 20.90 -4.68 8.62
N ARG A 403 21.54 -4.44 9.77
CA ARG A 403 22.90 -4.95 10.04
C ARG A 403 22.89 -6.47 10.16
N ASP A 404 21.86 -7.01 10.79
CA ASP A 404 21.73 -8.41 11.15
C ASP A 404 21.41 -9.25 9.89
N ARG A 405 20.53 -8.76 9.00
CA ARG A 405 20.30 -9.36 7.66
C ARG A 405 21.58 -9.41 6.81
N TRP A 406 22.40 -8.36 6.82
CA TRP A 406 23.65 -8.39 6.06
C TRP A 406 24.70 -9.35 6.65
N ASP A 407 24.74 -9.53 7.97
CA ASP A 407 25.53 -10.58 8.63
C ASP A 407 25.00 -12.00 8.31
N ASP A 408 23.68 -12.18 8.18
CA ASP A 408 23.04 -13.41 7.74
C ASP A 408 23.45 -13.78 6.30
N LEU A 409 23.21 -12.89 5.33
CA LEU A 409 23.56 -13.14 3.92
C LEU A 409 25.07 -13.39 3.74
N ALA A 410 25.92 -12.67 4.47
CA ALA A 410 27.37 -12.91 4.47
C ALA A 410 27.77 -14.23 5.14
N ARG A 411 26.98 -14.78 6.07
CA ARG A 411 27.16 -16.12 6.65
C ARG A 411 26.78 -17.20 5.65
N TYR A 412 25.69 -17.01 4.91
CA TYR A 412 25.22 -17.96 3.90
C TYR A 412 26.19 -18.08 2.72
N GLU A 413 26.79 -16.99 2.24
CA GLU A 413 27.88 -17.06 1.25
C GLU A 413 29.05 -17.92 1.72
N ARG A 414 29.51 -17.75 2.97
CA ARG A 414 30.61 -18.55 3.55
C ARG A 414 30.25 -20.04 3.65
N TRP A 415 29.02 -20.35 4.06
CA TRP A 415 28.50 -21.72 4.12
C TRP A 415 28.41 -22.35 2.73
N LEU A 416 27.99 -21.59 1.71
CA LEU A 416 27.98 -22.02 0.31
C LEU A 416 29.37 -21.99 -0.37
N GLY A 417 30.45 -21.68 0.36
CA GLY A 417 31.82 -21.64 -0.17
C GLY A 417 32.09 -20.51 -1.16
N ARG A 418 31.18 -19.54 -1.29
CA ARG A 418 31.23 -18.49 -2.31
C ARG A 418 32.31 -17.47 -2.00
N TRP A 419 33.25 -17.36 -2.93
CA TRP A 419 34.29 -16.37 -2.90
C TRP A 419 34.79 -16.09 -4.33
N PRO A 420 35.11 -14.84 -4.68
CA PRO A 420 34.83 -13.64 -3.90
C PRO A 420 33.31 -13.40 -3.74
N PRO A 421 32.85 -12.76 -2.65
CA PRO A 421 31.44 -12.43 -2.49
C PRO A 421 31.02 -11.36 -3.49
N LEU A 422 29.73 -11.33 -3.81
CA LEU A 422 29.18 -10.36 -4.76
C LEU A 422 29.20 -8.93 -4.17
N PRO A 423 29.28 -7.88 -5.01
CA PRO A 423 28.84 -6.54 -4.63
C PRO A 423 27.42 -6.58 -4.04
N LYS A 424 27.18 -5.71 -3.07
CA LYS A 424 25.91 -5.69 -2.35
C LYS A 424 25.37 -4.27 -2.27
N PHE A 425 24.10 -4.12 -2.65
CA PHE A 425 23.36 -2.86 -2.53
C PHE A 425 22.26 -2.98 -1.48
N HIS A 426 22.06 -1.93 -0.70
CA HIS A 426 20.95 -1.87 0.27
C HIS A 426 19.79 -1.08 -0.30
N ASN A 427 18.61 -1.65 -0.16
CA ASN A 427 17.35 -0.97 -0.43
C ASN A 427 16.74 -0.55 0.91
N PRO A 428 17.02 0.68 1.39
CA PRO A 428 16.52 1.18 2.66
C PRO A 428 15.07 1.61 2.55
N GLN A 429 14.37 1.54 3.68
CA GLN A 429 13.04 2.12 3.80
C GLN A 429 13.15 3.65 3.83
N VAL A 430 12.92 4.32 2.69
CA VAL A 430 13.05 5.80 2.55
C VAL A 430 11.94 6.38 1.63
N PHE A 431 10.85 5.64 1.46
CA PHE A 431 9.62 6.02 0.73
C PHE A 431 8.56 6.66 1.65
N HIS A 432 7.47 7.13 1.03
CA HIS A 432 6.24 7.53 1.69
C HIS A 432 5.02 6.88 1.07
N GLY A 433 4.04 6.50 1.88
CA GLY A 433 2.67 6.22 1.40
C GLY A 433 2.42 4.83 0.80
N GLU A 434 3.28 3.85 1.09
CA GLU A 434 3.01 2.44 0.81
C GLU A 434 2.10 1.85 1.91
N ASP A 435 0.86 1.49 1.57
CA ASP A 435 -0.18 0.98 2.50
C ASP A 435 0.17 -0.37 3.18
N TYR A 436 1.38 -0.90 2.99
CA TYR A 436 1.89 -2.07 3.71
C TYR A 436 2.32 -1.71 5.14
N TRP A 437 3.15 -0.67 5.31
CA TRP A 437 3.80 -0.34 6.58
C TRP A 437 2.99 0.70 7.36
N PHE A 438 2.86 0.52 8.69
CA PHE A 438 1.97 1.36 9.50
C PHE A 438 2.45 2.82 9.68
N ARG A 439 3.70 3.13 9.30
CA ARG A 439 4.23 4.49 9.26
C ARG A 439 5.45 4.57 8.33
N ASP A 440 5.76 5.78 7.91
CA ASP A 440 7.06 6.10 7.32
C ASP A 440 8.18 6.05 8.40
N PRO A 441 9.43 5.80 7.98
CA PRO A 441 10.61 6.07 8.80
C PRO A 441 10.81 7.56 9.08
N THR A 442 11.48 7.86 10.18
CA THR A 442 11.97 9.21 10.51
C THR A 442 13.30 9.50 9.81
N ALA A 443 13.67 10.78 9.69
CA ALA A 443 14.98 11.20 9.21
C ALA A 443 16.16 10.57 9.99
N ALA A 444 15.98 10.22 11.27
CA ALA A 444 17.01 9.54 12.06
C ALA A 444 17.14 8.06 11.66
N GLU A 445 16.03 7.33 11.57
CA GLU A 445 16.02 5.91 11.18
C GLU A 445 16.62 5.71 9.78
N ALA A 446 16.27 6.57 8.82
CA ALA A 446 16.81 6.51 7.46
C ALA A 446 18.35 6.69 7.41
N ARG A 447 18.91 7.62 8.19
CA ARG A 447 20.38 7.79 8.32
C ARG A 447 21.02 6.55 8.97
N VAL A 448 20.39 5.99 10.01
CA VAL A 448 20.92 4.84 10.76
C VAL A 448 20.92 3.57 9.91
N MET A 449 19.84 3.26 9.17
CA MET A 449 19.80 2.10 8.27
C MET A 449 20.91 2.15 7.22
N ASN A 450 21.09 3.30 6.56
CA ASN A 450 22.16 3.49 5.59
C ASN A 450 23.57 3.39 6.21
N ALA A 451 23.77 3.92 7.42
CA ALA A 451 25.06 3.83 8.11
C ALA A 451 25.38 2.39 8.57
N LEU A 452 24.38 1.64 9.05
CA LEU A 452 24.52 0.21 9.39
C LEU A 452 24.85 -0.63 8.14
N ALA A 453 24.25 -0.32 6.99
CA ALA A 453 24.60 -0.93 5.72
C ALA A 453 26.08 -0.64 5.33
N PHE A 454 26.53 0.62 5.38
CA PHE A 454 27.94 0.93 5.12
C PHE A 454 28.88 0.19 6.09
N ASN A 455 28.54 0.09 7.39
CA ASN A 455 29.30 -0.69 8.38
C ASN A 455 29.34 -2.21 8.10
N ARG A 456 28.67 -2.71 7.05
CA ARG A 456 28.76 -4.10 6.55
C ARG A 456 29.41 -4.22 5.16
N GLY A 457 29.92 -3.13 4.61
CA GLY A 457 30.64 -3.11 3.32
C GLY A 457 29.71 -3.05 2.11
N ILE A 458 28.52 -2.45 2.27
CA ILE A 458 27.57 -2.20 1.18
C ILE A 458 28.10 -1.09 0.27
N THR A 459 28.02 -1.31 -1.04
CA THR A 459 28.68 -0.50 -2.09
C THR A 459 27.70 0.17 -3.05
N GLY A 460 26.44 0.32 -2.64
CA GLY A 460 25.41 1.11 -3.34
C GLY A 460 24.11 1.12 -2.54
N ILE A 461 23.28 2.16 -2.71
CA ILE A 461 22.05 2.36 -1.94
C ILE A 461 20.93 2.91 -2.83
N PHE A 462 19.77 2.24 -2.82
CA PHE A 462 18.59 2.63 -3.62
C PHE A 462 17.29 2.62 -2.79
N GLY A 463 16.79 3.79 -2.41
CA GLY A 463 15.49 3.89 -1.77
C GLY A 463 14.35 3.51 -2.72
N TRP A 464 13.45 2.62 -2.30
CA TRP A 464 12.12 2.51 -2.93
C TRP A 464 11.33 3.82 -2.68
N THR A 465 10.28 4.18 -3.43
CA THR A 465 10.45 4.82 -4.75
C THR A 465 10.49 6.36 -4.64
N TRP A 466 10.89 7.05 -5.70
CA TRP A 466 10.85 8.50 -5.84
C TRP A 466 9.63 8.98 -6.67
N PRO A 467 8.93 10.07 -6.27
CA PRO A 467 9.21 10.94 -5.13
C PRO A 467 8.64 10.43 -3.80
N GLY A 468 9.51 10.29 -2.79
CA GLY A 468 9.12 10.01 -1.39
C GLY A 468 8.60 11.24 -0.65
N SER A 469 8.52 11.17 0.69
CA SER A 469 8.22 12.36 1.49
C SER A 469 9.37 13.37 1.38
N ARG A 470 9.07 14.66 1.49
CA ARG A 470 10.07 15.73 1.40
C ARG A 470 11.21 15.55 2.42
N GLU A 471 10.87 15.20 3.66
CA GLU A 471 11.85 15.00 4.74
C GLU A 471 12.80 13.83 4.43
N LEU A 472 12.26 12.71 3.94
CA LEU A 472 13.06 11.53 3.58
C LEU A 472 13.90 11.76 2.32
N PHE A 473 13.38 12.45 1.31
CA PHE A 473 14.16 12.84 0.14
C PHE A 473 15.30 13.80 0.53
N GLU A 474 15.02 14.84 1.32
CA GLU A 474 16.05 15.77 1.81
C GLU A 474 17.12 15.05 2.64
N VAL A 475 16.76 14.09 3.51
CA VAL A 475 17.72 13.32 4.31
C VAL A 475 18.59 12.38 3.48
N HIS A 476 18.01 11.74 2.46
CA HIS A 476 18.73 10.81 1.58
C HIS A 476 19.71 11.57 0.68
N THR A 477 19.27 12.70 0.12
CA THR A 477 20.11 13.61 -0.67
C THR A 477 21.23 14.25 0.15
N GLU A 478 21.01 14.58 1.41
CA GLU A 478 22.07 15.07 2.30
C GLU A 478 23.15 14.00 2.54
N MET A 479 22.75 12.74 2.75
CA MET A 479 23.71 11.65 2.94
C MET A 479 24.47 11.31 1.65
N ALA A 480 23.79 11.30 0.50
CA ALA A 480 24.38 11.08 -0.82
C ALA A 480 25.56 12.03 -1.10
N ARG A 481 25.39 13.33 -0.80
CA ARG A 481 26.42 14.37 -0.93
C ARG A 481 27.70 14.07 -0.17
N VAL A 482 27.60 13.43 0.99
CA VAL A 482 28.77 13.08 1.82
C VAL A 482 29.41 11.79 1.34
N VAL A 483 28.62 10.74 1.09
CA VAL A 483 29.17 9.39 0.83
C VAL A 483 29.64 9.17 -0.60
N THR A 484 29.12 9.90 -1.59
CA THR A 484 29.54 9.78 -3.01
C THR A 484 30.77 10.62 -3.35
N ALA A 485 31.08 11.64 -2.55
CA ALA A 485 32.24 12.52 -2.74
C ALA A 485 33.53 11.94 -2.12
N GLU A 486 34.69 12.26 -2.71
CA GLU A 486 35.98 12.06 -2.03
C GLU A 486 36.14 13.03 -0.85
N PRO A 487 36.81 12.62 0.25
CA PRO A 487 37.54 11.36 0.41
C PRO A 487 36.65 10.16 0.78
N VAL A 488 35.39 10.37 1.17
CA VAL A 488 34.52 9.36 1.78
C VAL A 488 34.24 8.19 0.85
N SER A 489 33.83 8.45 -0.39
CA SER A 489 33.52 7.40 -1.37
C SER A 489 34.70 6.45 -1.58
N ALA A 490 35.92 6.98 -1.65
CA ALA A 490 37.11 6.19 -1.86
C ALA A 490 37.66 5.51 -0.57
N PHE A 491 37.16 5.85 0.63
CA PHE A 491 37.25 4.93 1.78
C PHE A 491 36.27 3.76 1.64
N LEU A 492 35.00 4.07 1.36
CA LEU A 492 33.91 3.08 1.28
C LEU A 492 34.10 2.05 0.15
N LEU A 493 34.59 2.49 -1.01
CA LEU A 493 34.84 1.66 -2.19
C LEU A 493 36.26 1.08 -2.25
N GLY A 494 37.23 1.68 -1.54
CA GLY A 494 38.64 1.32 -1.60
C GLY A 494 39.05 0.18 -0.65
N GLY A 495 38.17 -0.23 0.26
CA GLY A 495 38.43 -1.33 1.18
C GLY A 495 37.21 -1.67 2.04
N ARG A 496 37.22 -2.86 2.65
CA ARG A 496 36.11 -3.32 3.50
C ARG A 496 36.22 -2.75 4.93
N PRO A 497 35.10 -2.46 5.61
CA PRO A 497 35.13 -2.03 7.01
C PRO A 497 35.70 -3.13 7.92
N GLN A 498 36.58 -2.74 8.84
CA GLN A 498 36.85 -3.52 10.04
C GLN A 498 35.86 -3.09 11.12
N ARG A 499 35.09 -4.05 11.67
CA ARG A 499 34.22 -3.78 12.82
C ARG A 499 35.02 -3.68 14.11
N ILE A 500 34.51 -2.91 15.07
CA ILE A 500 35.08 -2.78 16.42
C ILE A 500 34.01 -3.13 17.44
N GLU A 501 34.34 -4.03 18.37
CA GLU A 501 33.47 -4.40 19.50
C GLU A 501 33.58 -3.32 20.60
N VAL A 502 32.45 -2.97 21.24
CA VAL A 502 32.38 -1.89 22.24
C VAL A 502 31.96 -2.48 23.59
N GLU A 503 32.95 -2.78 24.44
CA GLU A 503 32.67 -3.30 25.79
C GLU A 503 31.93 -2.26 26.67
N GLY A 504 30.91 -2.72 27.40
CA GLY A 504 30.26 -1.93 28.46
C GLY A 504 29.21 -0.92 28.00
N VAL A 505 28.90 -0.85 26.70
CA VAL A 505 27.80 -0.05 26.14
C VAL A 505 26.67 -0.99 25.70
N LEU A 506 25.45 -0.48 25.50
CA LEU A 506 24.30 -1.25 25.01
C LEU A 506 24.56 -1.82 23.60
N ASP A 507 24.05 -3.03 23.32
CA ASP A 507 24.21 -3.80 22.06
C ASP A 507 23.64 -3.12 20.78
N VAL A 508 23.15 -1.88 20.92
CA VAL A 508 22.59 -1.03 19.86
C VAL A 508 23.64 -0.15 19.18
N VAL A 509 24.85 -0.02 19.74
CA VAL A 509 25.95 0.75 19.13
C VAL A 509 26.75 -0.12 18.16
N ASP A 510 26.95 0.36 16.93
CA ASP A 510 27.72 -0.33 15.89
C ASP A 510 28.86 0.59 15.41
N VAL A 511 30.09 0.06 15.36
CA VAL A 511 31.29 0.83 15.01
C VAL A 511 32.12 0.12 13.95
N ALA A 512 32.52 0.88 12.93
CA ALA A 512 33.36 0.42 11.82
C ALA A 512 34.48 1.41 11.48
N ILE A 513 35.63 0.88 11.05
CA ILE A 513 36.79 1.65 10.59
C ILE A 513 37.27 1.19 9.22
N TRP A 514 37.50 2.16 8.33
CA TRP A 514 38.21 1.99 7.05
C TRP A 514 39.59 2.65 7.16
N ARG A 515 40.58 2.14 6.43
CA ARG A 515 41.97 2.63 6.50
C ARG A 515 42.50 2.84 5.08
N ARG A 516 43.02 4.03 4.79
CA ARG A 516 43.59 4.41 3.49
C ARG A 516 44.71 5.42 3.71
N GLU A 517 45.89 5.19 3.11
CA GLU A 517 46.98 6.17 2.97
C GLU A 517 47.40 6.91 4.27
N GLY A 518 47.37 6.21 5.41
CA GLY A 518 47.73 6.78 6.72
C GLY A 518 46.61 7.56 7.42
N GLN A 519 45.44 7.65 6.80
CA GLN A 519 44.19 8.16 7.36
C GLN A 519 43.21 7.01 7.66
N ALA A 520 42.16 7.30 8.43
CA ALA A 520 41.07 6.39 8.69
C ALA A 520 39.72 7.12 8.74
N LEU A 521 38.69 6.50 8.15
CA LEU A 521 37.30 6.87 8.33
C LEU A 521 36.72 5.99 9.44
N VAL A 522 36.09 6.59 10.45
CA VAL A 522 35.41 5.88 11.55
C VAL A 522 33.93 6.23 11.53
N SER A 523 33.09 5.20 11.48
CA SER A 523 31.64 5.30 11.59
C SER A 523 31.21 4.81 12.97
N VAL A 524 30.40 5.60 13.68
CA VAL A 524 29.84 5.29 14.99
C VAL A 524 28.33 5.50 14.90
N VAL A 525 27.56 4.43 15.06
CA VAL A 525 26.11 4.45 14.84
C VAL A 525 25.39 4.04 16.13
N ASN A 526 24.55 4.93 16.67
CA ASN A 526 23.59 4.58 17.71
C ASN A 526 22.30 4.07 17.06
N GLY A 527 22.02 2.77 17.16
CA GLY A 527 20.74 2.19 16.75
C GLY A 527 19.65 2.25 17.83
N GLY A 528 19.91 2.87 18.98
CA GLY A 528 18.93 3.06 20.05
C GLY A 528 18.05 4.29 19.82
N TYR A 529 16.77 4.19 20.19
CA TYR A 529 15.81 5.31 20.16
C TYR A 529 15.99 6.33 21.31
N LEU A 530 17.12 6.26 22.04
CA LEU A 530 17.49 7.18 23.11
C LEU A 530 18.94 7.62 22.91
N ASP A 531 19.23 8.87 23.24
CA ASP A 531 20.59 9.40 23.26
C ASP A 531 21.41 8.74 24.39
N ILE A 532 22.70 8.52 24.13
CA ILE A 532 23.62 7.90 25.08
C ILE A 532 24.28 9.02 25.92
N GLU A 533 23.69 9.32 27.09
CA GLU A 533 24.22 10.31 28.02
C GLU A 533 25.46 9.81 28.77
N GLY A 534 26.65 10.04 28.21
CA GLY A 534 27.92 9.87 28.91
C GLY A 534 29.11 9.58 27.98
N PRO A 535 30.36 9.76 28.46
CA PRO A 535 31.54 9.39 27.69
C PRO A 535 31.70 7.86 27.65
N PHE A 536 31.79 7.30 26.45
CA PHE A 536 32.28 5.93 26.22
C PHE A 536 33.55 5.97 25.36
N SER A 537 34.39 4.94 25.50
CA SER A 537 35.68 4.83 24.81
C SER A 537 35.70 3.61 23.92
N VAL A 538 36.15 3.78 22.66
CA VAL A 538 36.36 2.69 21.71
C VAL A 538 37.86 2.58 21.43
N GLU A 539 38.46 1.41 21.61
CA GLU A 539 39.86 1.18 21.25
C GLU A 539 39.97 0.97 19.74
N LEU A 540 40.69 1.87 19.05
CA LEU A 540 40.91 1.74 17.61
C LEU A 540 42.04 0.74 17.33
N PRO A 541 41.91 -0.12 16.30
CA PRO A 541 42.93 -1.13 15.95
C PRO A 541 44.21 -0.53 15.31
N VAL A 542 44.34 0.80 15.31
CA VAL A 542 45.48 1.56 14.79
C VAL A 542 45.70 2.82 15.66
N PRO A 543 46.94 3.28 15.86
CA PRO A 543 47.20 4.54 16.57
C PRO A 543 46.64 5.74 15.80
N ALA A 544 45.78 6.53 16.45
CA ALA A 544 45.27 7.80 15.95
C ALA A 544 45.83 8.97 16.78
N PHE A 545 46.19 10.08 16.11
CA PHE A 545 46.86 11.22 16.74
C PHE A 545 46.03 12.52 16.76
N ALA A 546 45.05 12.63 15.86
CA ALA A 546 44.11 13.75 15.75
C ALA A 546 42.87 13.32 14.96
N ILE A 547 41.75 14.02 15.16
CA ILE A 547 40.62 14.02 14.23
C ILE A 547 40.85 15.15 13.22
N ILE A 548 40.68 14.85 11.92
CA ILE A 548 40.82 15.83 10.84
C ILE A 548 39.52 16.64 10.70
N GLU A 549 38.39 15.94 10.62
CA GLU A 549 37.06 16.52 10.37
C GLU A 549 35.97 15.60 10.95
N THR A 550 34.77 16.14 11.21
CA THR A 550 33.55 15.37 11.49
C THR A 550 32.58 15.58 10.33
N LEU A 551 32.55 14.62 9.42
CA LEU A 551 31.89 14.73 8.11
C LEU A 551 30.36 14.61 8.17
N PHE A 552 29.82 14.03 9.24
CA PHE A 552 28.40 13.77 9.43
C PHE A 552 28.07 13.58 10.91
N GLY A 553 26.87 13.98 11.35
CA GLY A 553 26.41 13.82 12.74
C GLY A 553 26.99 14.82 13.75
N VAL A 554 26.66 14.63 15.03
CA VAL A 554 27.06 15.52 16.13
C VAL A 554 27.77 14.73 17.23
N LEU A 555 29.11 14.75 17.22
CA LEU A 555 29.95 14.19 18.28
C LEU A 555 30.50 15.32 19.17
N SER A 556 29.94 15.49 20.37
CA SER A 556 30.41 16.48 21.33
C SER A 556 31.72 16.04 22.00
N THR A 557 32.85 16.54 21.50
CA THR A 557 34.22 16.39 22.01
C THR A 557 34.76 14.95 22.10
N VAL A 558 35.84 14.67 21.36
CA VAL A 558 36.67 13.47 21.54
C VAL A 558 38.03 13.90 22.08
N GLU A 559 38.40 13.40 23.27
CA GLU A 559 39.76 13.50 23.77
C GLU A 559 40.54 12.23 23.39
N ILE A 560 41.74 12.39 22.82
CA ILE A 560 42.68 11.29 22.60
C ILE A 560 43.66 11.27 23.80
N PRO A 561 43.60 10.27 24.71
CA PRO A 561 44.47 10.26 25.88
C PRO A 561 45.93 9.99 25.48
N ALA A 562 46.85 10.81 25.99
CA ALA A 562 48.28 10.54 25.83
C ALA A 562 48.69 9.26 26.61
N PRO A 563 49.56 8.40 26.06
CA PRO A 563 49.86 7.09 26.64
C PRO A 563 50.59 7.23 27.99
N LEU A 564 50.00 6.65 29.04
CA LEU A 564 50.56 6.60 30.39
C LEU A 564 50.80 5.15 30.84
N TYR A 565 51.98 4.91 31.43
CA TYR A 565 52.41 3.59 31.89
C TYR A 565 51.61 3.11 33.13
N PRO A 566 51.41 1.79 33.29
CA PRO A 566 50.57 1.23 34.35
C PRO A 566 51.24 1.30 35.74
N ILE A 567 50.44 1.57 36.78
CA ILE A 567 50.87 1.50 38.19
C ILE A 567 49.90 0.61 38.98
N MET A 568 50.44 -0.44 39.60
CA MET A 568 49.70 -1.36 40.46
C MET A 568 49.29 -0.72 41.81
N ARG A 569 48.14 -1.15 42.38
CA ARG A 569 48.04 -1.39 43.84
C ARG A 569 46.93 -2.37 44.23
N TRP A 570 46.85 -2.68 45.52
CA TRP A 570 46.34 -3.95 46.05
C TRP A 570 45.20 -3.78 47.08
N PHE A 571 44.29 -4.77 47.11
CA PHE A 571 43.57 -5.36 48.25
C PHE A 571 43.11 -4.52 49.45
N LEU A 572 41.84 -4.73 49.86
CA LEU A 572 41.56 -5.47 51.12
C LEU A 572 40.17 -6.15 51.12
N HIS A 573 39.98 -7.10 52.04
CA HIS A 573 38.72 -7.78 52.37
C HIS A 573 38.39 -7.56 53.86
N THR A 574 37.10 -7.52 54.22
CA THR A 574 36.61 -8.12 55.49
C THR A 574 35.09 -8.34 55.47
N LEU A 575 34.64 -9.49 56.00
CA LEU A 575 33.24 -9.73 56.37
C LEU A 575 33.01 -9.38 57.85
N VAL A 576 31.78 -8.99 58.20
CA VAL A 576 31.19 -9.27 59.53
C VAL A 576 29.71 -9.66 59.33
N ALA A 577 29.24 -10.69 60.04
CA ALA A 577 27.84 -11.14 60.00
C ALA A 577 26.94 -10.30 60.91
N GLY A 578 25.69 -10.08 60.49
CA GLY A 578 24.74 -9.23 61.21
C GLY A 578 23.95 -9.91 62.34
N ARG A 579 23.09 -9.13 62.99
CA ARG A 579 21.95 -9.60 63.78
C ARG A 579 20.82 -8.58 63.75
N ALA A 580 19.58 -9.05 63.66
CA ALA A 580 18.40 -8.19 63.67
C ALA A 580 18.12 -7.63 65.07
N LEU A 581 17.66 -6.38 65.13
CA LEU A 581 16.94 -5.82 66.27
C LEU A 581 15.46 -5.72 65.90
N ALA A 582 14.62 -6.53 66.52
CA ALA A 582 13.17 -6.42 66.37
C ALA A 582 12.68 -5.21 67.16
N VAL A 583 12.26 -4.15 66.47
CA VAL A 583 11.44 -3.09 67.05
C VAL A 583 10.01 -3.63 67.13
N LEU A 584 9.38 -3.56 68.31
CA LEU A 584 7.96 -3.91 68.42
C LEU A 584 7.15 -2.96 67.55
N ALA A 585 6.28 -3.51 66.71
CA ALA A 585 5.32 -2.71 65.96
C ALA A 585 4.41 -1.95 66.94
N LYS A 586 4.54 -0.62 66.97
CA LYS A 586 3.36 0.21 67.15
C LYS A 586 2.39 -0.15 66.02
N SER A 587 1.10 -0.23 66.31
CA SER A 587 0.06 -0.15 65.29
C SER A 587 0.29 1.13 64.48
N LEU A 588 0.49 0.99 63.18
CA LEU A 588 0.62 2.15 62.30
C LEU A 588 -0.74 2.89 62.30
N PRO A 589 -0.76 4.23 62.46
CA PRO A 589 -2.00 4.98 62.69
C PRO A 589 -2.95 5.02 61.49
N VAL A 590 -2.52 4.52 60.33
CA VAL A 590 -3.31 4.41 59.09
C VAL A 590 -3.43 2.93 58.70
N HIS A 591 -4.64 2.38 58.82
CA HIS A 591 -4.97 1.02 58.38
C HIS A 591 -5.42 1.02 56.91
N ILE A 592 -4.96 0.01 56.15
CA ILE A 592 -5.10 -0.05 54.69
C ILE A 592 -5.58 -1.45 54.26
N GLU A 593 -6.77 -1.53 53.68
CA GLU A 593 -7.42 -2.80 53.31
C GLU A 593 -7.85 -2.84 51.84
N THR A 594 -7.64 -3.98 51.19
CA THR A 594 -8.18 -4.33 49.86
C THR A 594 -9.23 -5.43 50.01
N ARG A 595 -10.51 -5.04 50.09
CA ARG A 595 -11.62 -5.91 50.52
C ARG A 595 -12.14 -6.90 49.44
N THR A 596 -11.42 -7.04 48.33
CA THR A 596 -11.81 -7.86 47.16
C THR A 596 -10.57 -8.44 46.49
N GLU A 597 -10.66 -9.66 45.96
CA GLU A 597 -9.55 -10.34 45.27
C GLU A 597 -9.13 -9.59 43.98
N LEU A 598 -7.83 -9.28 43.86
CA LEU A 598 -7.25 -8.46 42.79
C LEU A 598 -7.13 -9.22 41.47
N SER A 599 -8.28 -9.39 40.82
CA SER A 599 -8.50 -10.10 39.56
C SER A 599 -8.58 -9.18 38.33
N SER A 600 -8.60 -7.86 38.54
CA SER A 600 -8.57 -6.81 37.50
C SER A 600 -7.55 -5.72 37.84
N ARG A 601 -7.15 -4.89 36.87
CA ARG A 601 -6.21 -3.77 37.07
C ARG A 601 -6.80 -2.56 37.80
N LEU A 602 -7.92 -2.71 38.51
CA LEU A 602 -8.55 -1.64 39.30
C LEU A 602 -8.87 -2.15 40.71
N ALA A 603 -8.17 -1.61 41.71
CA ALA A 603 -8.35 -1.96 43.11
C ALA A 603 -9.02 -0.81 43.89
N ASN A 604 -9.92 -1.18 44.80
CA ASN A 604 -10.50 -0.25 45.77
C ASN A 604 -9.80 -0.45 47.12
N ILE A 605 -9.04 0.57 47.53
CA ILE A 605 -8.31 0.59 48.80
C ILE A 605 -9.14 1.37 49.81
N HIS A 606 -9.45 0.73 50.93
CA HIS A 606 -10.10 1.36 52.07
C HIS A 606 -9.04 1.81 53.07
N VAL A 607 -9.09 3.09 53.44
CA VAL A 607 -8.20 3.68 54.44
C VAL A 607 -9.00 4.14 55.65
N SER A 608 -8.66 3.64 56.84
CA SER A 608 -9.07 4.21 58.12
C SER A 608 -7.86 4.80 58.85
N VAL A 609 -8.11 5.80 59.69
CA VAL A 609 -7.09 6.56 60.41
C VAL A 609 -7.50 6.55 61.89
N ASP A 610 -6.67 5.92 62.70
CA ASP A 610 -6.96 5.61 64.11
C ASP A 610 -6.27 6.59 65.07
N GLU A 611 -5.15 7.21 64.66
CA GLU A 611 -4.55 8.39 65.30
C GLU A 611 -4.32 9.51 64.26
N GLU A 612 -4.47 10.78 64.65
CA GLU A 612 -4.41 11.92 63.70
C GLU A 612 -2.99 12.22 63.20
N VAL A 613 -2.69 11.82 61.95
CA VAL A 613 -1.44 12.16 61.25
C VAL A 613 -1.50 13.56 60.66
N ARG A 614 -0.40 14.32 60.75
CA ARG A 614 -0.33 15.71 60.29
C ARG A 614 0.08 15.83 58.82
N GLY A 615 -0.67 16.64 58.07
CA GLY A 615 -0.38 16.95 56.66
C GLY A 615 -0.90 15.89 55.68
N PRO A 616 -0.73 16.11 54.36
CA PRO A 616 -1.14 15.15 53.35
C PRO A 616 -0.38 13.82 53.46
N LEU A 617 -1.11 12.72 53.36
CA LEU A 617 -0.56 11.37 53.29
C LEU A 617 -0.27 10.99 51.83
N THR A 618 0.89 10.37 51.60
CA THR A 618 1.28 9.80 50.30
C THR A 618 1.14 8.28 50.34
N PHE A 619 0.45 7.68 49.37
CA PHE A 619 0.24 6.24 49.29
C PHE A 619 1.05 5.66 48.13
N THR A 620 1.80 4.58 48.34
CA THR A 620 2.64 3.95 47.32
C THR A 620 2.50 2.43 47.29
N TYR A 621 2.82 1.82 46.16
CA TYR A 621 2.98 0.37 46.02
C TYR A 621 4.47 0.02 45.93
N GLY A 622 4.91 -1.05 46.59
CA GLY A 622 6.31 -1.50 46.58
C GLY A 622 6.53 -2.70 47.49
N SER A 623 7.79 -3.08 47.74
CA SER A 623 8.09 -4.22 48.60
C SER A 623 7.59 -4.01 50.04
N CYS A 624 6.99 -5.06 50.62
CA CYS A 624 6.47 -5.06 52.00
C CYS A 624 7.53 -4.75 53.07
N SER A 625 8.82 -4.92 52.76
CA SER A 625 9.95 -4.67 53.65
C SER A 625 10.56 -3.26 53.53
N SER A 626 10.16 -2.45 52.54
CA SER A 626 10.73 -1.11 52.36
C SER A 626 10.39 -0.18 53.53
N LEU A 627 11.36 0.66 53.92
CA LEU A 627 11.19 1.73 54.90
C LEU A 627 11.51 3.13 54.32
N ASP A 628 11.66 3.23 52.99
CA ASP A 628 11.87 4.49 52.27
C ASP A 628 10.86 4.60 51.12
N VAL A 629 10.17 5.74 51.05
CA VAL A 629 9.17 6.04 50.00
C VAL A 629 9.78 6.03 48.59
N ARG A 630 11.07 6.33 48.45
CA ARG A 630 11.80 6.34 47.15
C ARG A 630 12.01 4.94 46.56
N ASN A 631 11.91 3.90 47.37
CA ASN A 631 11.99 2.51 46.94
C ASN A 631 10.59 1.92 46.62
N ALA A 632 9.59 2.78 46.39
CA ALA A 632 8.32 2.39 45.82
C ALA A 632 8.46 2.04 44.33
N HIS A 633 7.61 1.14 43.85
CA HIS A 633 7.44 0.86 42.43
C HIS A 633 6.68 1.99 41.73
N HIS A 634 5.67 2.56 42.40
CA HIS A 634 4.93 3.74 41.96
C HIS A 634 4.12 4.35 43.11
N GLU A 635 3.75 5.63 42.95
CA GLU A 635 2.77 6.30 43.81
C GLU A 635 1.34 5.93 43.37
N ILE A 636 0.47 5.70 44.34
CA ILE A 636 -0.97 5.45 44.14
C ILE A 636 -1.76 6.77 44.24
N GLY A 637 -1.29 7.70 45.07
CA GLY A 637 -1.81 9.07 45.15
C GLY A 637 -1.59 9.71 46.52
N ARG A 638 -2.04 10.97 46.66
CA ARG A 638 -1.94 11.76 47.91
C ARG A 638 -3.33 12.22 48.38
N CYS A 639 -3.57 12.22 49.69
CA CYS A 639 -4.81 12.72 50.28
C CYS A 639 -4.55 13.78 51.36
N GLN A 640 -5.30 14.89 51.32
CA GLN A 640 -5.17 16.03 52.23
C GLN A 640 -6.08 16.00 53.48
N LYS A 641 -6.93 14.97 53.66
CA LYS A 641 -7.90 14.93 54.77
C LYS A 641 -7.92 13.60 55.53
N THR A 642 -7.84 13.71 56.85
CA THR A 642 -7.90 12.63 57.86
C THR A 642 -9.32 12.10 58.12
N GLY A 643 -10.12 11.92 57.05
CA GLY A 643 -11.40 11.22 57.09
C GLY A 643 -11.34 9.96 56.23
N THR A 644 -12.07 8.89 56.62
CA THR A 644 -12.04 7.57 55.96
C THR A 644 -12.14 7.69 54.44
N SER A 645 -11.03 7.46 53.76
CA SER A 645 -10.87 7.74 52.34
C SER A 645 -10.83 6.43 51.56
N ARG A 646 -11.65 6.35 50.51
CA ARG A 646 -11.57 5.27 49.52
C ARG A 646 -10.65 5.74 48.39
N LEU A 647 -9.48 5.12 48.29
CA LEU A 647 -8.55 5.35 47.18
C LEU A 647 -8.85 4.33 46.07
N VAL A 648 -8.69 4.75 44.83
CA VAL A 648 -8.77 3.87 43.65
C VAL A 648 -7.36 3.72 43.10
N TRP A 649 -6.87 2.49 43.08
CA TRP A 649 -5.55 2.16 42.55
C TRP A 649 -5.73 1.51 41.18
N ILE A 650 -5.31 2.23 40.14
CA ILE A 650 -5.12 1.67 38.80
C ILE A 650 -3.76 0.96 38.83
N ILE A 651 -3.76 -0.35 38.59
CA ILE A 651 -2.56 -1.20 38.71
C ILE A 651 -1.80 -1.15 37.37
N PRO A 652 -0.59 -0.55 37.30
CA PRO A 652 0.15 -0.36 36.05
C PRO A 652 0.47 -1.67 35.31
N GLU A 653 0.70 -1.56 34.00
CA GLU A 653 0.82 -2.72 33.09
C GLU A 653 1.98 -3.67 33.48
N ASP A 654 3.08 -3.09 33.96
CA ASP A 654 4.35 -3.73 34.33
C ASP A 654 4.35 -4.43 35.71
N VAL A 655 3.29 -4.26 36.51
CA VAL A 655 3.16 -4.95 37.80
C VAL A 655 2.91 -6.45 37.58
N GLN A 656 3.96 -7.25 37.65
CA GLN A 656 3.90 -8.69 37.41
C GLN A 656 3.26 -9.47 38.58
N PRO A 657 2.41 -10.49 38.33
CA PRO A 657 1.67 -11.20 39.39
C PRO A 657 2.50 -12.14 40.29
N ASP A 658 3.77 -12.39 39.96
CA ASP A 658 4.64 -13.40 40.56
C ASP A 658 5.58 -12.85 41.64
N ARG A 659 5.77 -11.53 41.72
CA ARG A 659 6.64 -10.88 42.71
C ARG A 659 6.16 -11.16 44.14
N SER A 660 6.93 -11.95 44.87
CA SER A 660 6.68 -12.25 46.28
C SER A 660 6.90 -11.02 47.17
N GLU A 661 5.83 -10.63 47.88
CA GLU A 661 5.83 -9.66 48.98
C GLU A 661 5.89 -8.18 48.58
N CYS A 662 4.83 -7.72 47.91
CA CYS A 662 4.54 -6.30 47.67
C CYS A 662 3.29 -5.84 48.45
N CYS A 663 3.35 -4.65 49.03
CA CYS A 663 2.34 -4.05 49.91
C CYS A 663 2.06 -2.61 49.51
N ILE A 664 0.86 -2.13 49.83
CA ILE A 664 0.54 -0.69 49.82
C ILE A 664 1.09 -0.08 51.12
N SER A 665 1.72 1.09 51.02
CA SER A 665 2.30 1.84 52.15
C SER A 665 1.79 3.29 52.16
N ALA A 666 1.54 3.84 53.34
CA ALA A 666 1.22 5.24 53.54
C ALA A 666 2.37 5.96 54.27
N TRP A 667 2.72 7.15 53.80
CA TRP A 667 3.84 7.95 54.27
C TRP A 667 3.37 9.36 54.64
N ASP A 668 3.96 9.96 55.67
CA ASP A 668 3.70 11.35 56.05
C ASP A 668 4.53 12.36 55.21
N ILE A 669 4.41 13.65 55.54
CA ILE A 669 5.13 14.74 54.85
C ILE A 669 6.65 14.76 55.09
N GLU A 670 7.15 14.03 56.09
CA GLU A 670 8.57 13.87 56.40
C GLU A 670 9.14 12.59 55.76
N GLY A 671 8.28 11.74 55.18
CA GLY A 671 8.65 10.47 54.56
C GLY A 671 8.62 9.27 55.51
N ASN A 672 8.09 9.41 56.74
CA ASN A 672 7.99 8.31 57.69
C ASN A 672 6.84 7.36 57.30
N LEU A 673 7.01 6.05 57.53
CA LEU A 673 5.96 5.06 57.33
C LEU A 673 4.87 5.18 58.41
N VAL A 674 3.63 5.48 58.00
CA VAL A 674 2.47 5.68 58.88
C VAL A 674 1.29 4.74 58.59
N GLY A 675 1.38 3.89 57.57
CA GLY A 675 0.42 2.83 57.28
C GLY A 675 0.97 1.76 56.34
N ARG A 676 0.49 0.52 56.44
CA ARG A 676 0.85 -0.59 55.53
C ARG A 676 -0.28 -1.62 55.43
N SER A 677 -0.55 -2.11 54.22
CA SER A 677 -1.52 -3.19 53.96
C SER A 677 -0.92 -4.58 54.17
N GLU A 678 -1.76 -5.60 54.09
CA GLU A 678 -1.31 -6.97 53.80
C GLU A 678 -0.71 -7.10 52.39
N ASN A 679 -0.02 -8.21 52.15
CA ASN A 679 0.66 -8.57 50.89
C ASN A 679 -0.34 -8.77 49.73
N GLN A 680 -0.16 -8.00 48.66
CA GLN A 680 -1.11 -7.85 47.55
C GLN A 680 -0.91 -8.92 46.48
N ARG A 681 -1.59 -10.06 46.61
CA ARG A 681 -1.53 -11.16 45.64
C ARG A 681 -2.46 -10.91 44.44
N LEU A 682 -1.87 -10.67 43.27
CA LEU A 682 -2.58 -10.41 42.02
C LEU A 682 -2.96 -11.71 41.30
N LYS A 683 -4.14 -11.75 40.69
CA LYS A 683 -4.64 -12.85 39.83
C LYS A 683 -5.26 -12.32 38.53
N LEU A 684 -4.53 -11.45 37.85
CA LEU A 684 -4.97 -10.78 36.62
C LEU A 684 -5.13 -11.78 35.47
N ARG A 685 -6.30 -11.80 34.82
CA ARG A 685 -6.53 -12.53 33.55
C ARG A 685 -6.33 -11.58 32.36
N LYS A 686 -5.57 -12.00 31.34
CA LYS A 686 -5.49 -11.26 30.07
C LYS A 686 -6.86 -11.26 29.37
N ARG A 687 -7.40 -10.07 29.17
CA ARG A 687 -8.58 -9.77 28.34
C ARG A 687 -8.28 -8.45 27.64
N ARG A 688 -8.27 -8.40 26.30
CA ARG A 688 -8.17 -7.11 25.59
C ARG A 688 -9.53 -6.41 25.72
N MET A 689 -9.50 -5.14 26.11
CA MET A 689 -10.65 -4.24 26.04
C MET A 689 -10.41 -3.24 24.90
N GLU A 690 -11.46 -2.92 24.16
CA GLU A 690 -11.46 -1.81 23.22
C GLU A 690 -11.59 -0.48 23.99
N GLN A 691 -10.98 0.59 23.46
CA GLN A 691 -11.28 1.97 23.87
C GLN A 691 -11.55 2.87 22.66
N ARG A 692 -12.56 2.50 21.87
CA ARG A 692 -13.42 3.48 21.21
C ARG A 692 -14.69 3.63 22.06
N GLY A 693 -14.98 4.87 22.48
CA GLY A 693 -16.20 5.26 23.23
C GLY A 693 -16.55 4.52 24.53
N LEU A 694 -15.77 3.52 24.97
CA LEU A 694 -16.15 2.46 25.93
C LEU A 694 -17.38 1.61 25.54
N HIS A 695 -18.15 2.04 24.54
CA HIS A 695 -19.51 1.59 24.25
C HIS A 695 -19.86 1.56 22.74
N SER A 696 -18.94 1.99 21.85
CA SER A 696 -19.22 2.14 20.41
C SER A 696 -19.39 0.80 19.70
N ILE A 697 -20.50 0.61 19.00
CA ILE A 697 -20.83 -0.63 18.26
C ILE A 697 -20.57 -0.42 16.77
N PRO A 698 -19.62 -1.13 16.15
CA PRO A 698 -19.29 -0.94 14.75
C PRO A 698 -20.30 -1.64 13.83
N MET A 699 -20.80 -0.94 12.81
CA MET A 699 -21.66 -1.52 11.77
C MET A 699 -20.83 -2.36 10.80
N ASN A 700 -20.72 -3.66 11.08
CA ASN A 700 -20.13 -4.65 10.18
C ASN A 700 -20.61 -6.09 10.49
N ASP A 701 -20.25 -7.00 9.59
CA ASP A 701 -20.67 -8.40 9.57
C ASP A 701 -20.31 -9.15 10.87
N LYS A 702 -19.25 -8.75 11.60
CA LYS A 702 -18.86 -9.36 12.89
C LYS A 702 -19.89 -9.09 13.99
N MET A 703 -20.65 -7.99 13.88
CA MET A 703 -21.81 -7.72 14.73
C MET A 703 -23.10 -8.36 14.19
N GLY A 704 -23.08 -8.97 13.01
CA GLY A 704 -24.24 -9.48 12.27
C GLY A 704 -24.89 -8.45 11.34
N ILE A 705 -24.27 -7.29 11.15
CA ILE A 705 -24.76 -6.18 10.30
C ILE A 705 -24.11 -6.32 8.92
N ASP A 706 -24.80 -7.01 8.00
CA ASP A 706 -24.36 -7.17 6.60
C ASP A 706 -24.32 -5.81 5.90
N THR A 707 -23.12 -5.34 5.54
CA THR A 707 -22.91 -4.02 4.91
C THR A 707 -23.16 -4.00 3.39
N LEU A 708 -23.40 -5.15 2.77
CA LEU A 708 -23.75 -5.29 1.34
C LEU A 708 -25.18 -5.87 1.13
N GLY A 709 -25.93 -6.05 2.21
CA GLY A 709 -27.28 -6.61 2.25
C GLY A 709 -28.20 -5.89 3.26
N PRO A 710 -29.14 -6.60 3.90
CA PRO A 710 -30.13 -6.01 4.81
C PRO A 710 -29.54 -5.63 6.18
N TRP A 711 -28.69 -4.60 6.20
CA TRP A 711 -27.92 -4.15 7.36
C TRP A 711 -28.75 -3.94 8.64
N PHE A 712 -30.02 -3.58 8.49
CA PHE A 712 -30.97 -3.31 9.56
C PHE A 712 -31.35 -4.54 10.40
N ASP A 713 -31.32 -5.76 9.83
CA ASP A 713 -31.66 -6.97 10.59
C ASP A 713 -30.56 -7.33 11.60
N GLY A 714 -29.30 -7.04 11.29
CA GLY A 714 -28.19 -7.14 12.23
C GLY A 714 -28.34 -6.27 13.48
N VAL A 715 -29.02 -5.11 13.36
CA VAL A 715 -29.30 -4.19 14.48
C VAL A 715 -30.35 -4.78 15.43
N LYS A 716 -31.38 -5.44 14.89
CA LYS A 716 -32.38 -6.18 15.69
C LYS A 716 -31.70 -7.30 16.50
N LEU A 717 -30.79 -8.05 15.84
CA LEU A 717 -29.99 -9.15 16.42
C LEU A 717 -28.93 -8.73 17.45
N LEU A 718 -28.90 -7.46 17.89
CA LEU A 718 -28.09 -7.03 19.05
C LEU A 718 -28.72 -7.41 20.40
N GLU A 719 -29.99 -7.84 20.43
CA GLU A 719 -30.64 -8.30 21.65
C GLU A 719 -30.00 -9.58 22.23
N GLY A 720 -29.89 -9.66 23.55
CA GLY A 720 -29.25 -10.79 24.24
C GLY A 720 -27.72 -10.84 24.15
N LYS A 721 -27.08 -10.00 23.33
CA LYS A 721 -25.62 -9.82 23.38
C LYS A 721 -25.23 -9.07 24.67
N ASN A 722 -24.22 -9.57 25.37
CA ASN A 722 -23.88 -9.14 26.73
C ASN A 722 -23.04 -7.84 26.73
N LEU A 723 -23.68 -6.74 26.30
CA LEU A 723 -23.08 -5.43 26.08
C LEU A 723 -22.83 -4.66 27.39
N SER A 724 -21.86 -3.73 27.36
CA SER A 724 -21.52 -2.87 28.50
C SER A 724 -22.65 -1.89 28.82
N ALA A 725 -22.95 -1.68 30.10
CA ALA A 725 -23.86 -0.62 30.53
C ALA A 725 -23.27 0.77 30.24
N ILE A 726 -24.09 1.67 29.68
CA ILE A 726 -23.71 3.00 29.20
C ILE A 726 -24.30 4.10 30.07
N ASP A 727 -23.67 5.28 30.13
CA ASP A 727 -24.34 6.49 30.64
C ASP A 727 -25.11 7.18 29.49
N VAL A 728 -26.42 6.96 29.47
CA VAL A 728 -27.32 7.52 28.45
C VAL A 728 -27.36 9.05 28.47
N VAL A 729 -27.10 9.68 29.62
CA VAL A 729 -27.10 11.14 29.76
C VAL A 729 -25.81 11.73 29.19
N GLU A 730 -24.66 11.12 29.45
CA GLU A 730 -23.39 11.53 28.82
C GLU A 730 -23.38 11.26 27.31
N ALA A 731 -23.93 10.12 26.87
CA ALA A 731 -24.03 9.76 25.46
C ALA A 731 -24.87 10.76 24.64
N LYS A 732 -26.01 11.23 25.20
CA LYS A 732 -26.88 12.22 24.52
C LYS A 732 -26.43 13.67 24.65
N ALA A 733 -25.36 13.94 25.43
CA ALA A 733 -24.80 15.27 25.62
C ALA A 733 -23.69 15.65 24.62
N LYS A 734 -23.21 14.72 23.77
CA LYS A 734 -22.13 14.97 22.80
C LYS A 734 -22.52 16.03 21.76
N ASP A 735 -21.56 16.87 21.36
CA ASP A 735 -21.76 17.91 20.35
C ASP A 735 -21.63 17.33 18.93
N ILE A 736 -22.73 17.35 18.16
CA ILE A 736 -22.80 16.76 16.81
C ILE A 736 -23.07 17.83 15.75
N ALA A 737 -22.19 17.91 14.75
CA ALA A 737 -22.46 18.66 13.52
C ALA A 737 -23.16 17.79 12.47
N ILE A 738 -24.07 18.38 11.70
CA ILE A 738 -24.54 17.85 10.41
C ILE A 738 -24.23 18.93 9.36
N VAL A 739 -23.41 18.63 8.36
CA VAL A 739 -23.02 19.59 7.32
C VAL A 739 -23.75 19.24 6.03
N GLY A 740 -24.67 20.12 5.63
CA GLY A 740 -25.60 19.93 4.51
C GLY A 740 -27.03 19.61 4.94
N ALA A 741 -27.99 20.45 4.58
CA ALA A 741 -29.43 20.30 4.83
C ALA A 741 -30.18 19.68 3.64
N GLY A 742 -29.54 18.73 2.94
CA GLY A 742 -30.22 17.85 1.99
C GLY A 742 -31.10 16.81 2.70
N MET A 743 -31.91 16.06 1.94
CA MET A 743 -32.84 15.06 2.49
C MET A 743 -32.18 14.07 3.46
N ALA A 744 -30.94 13.64 3.19
CA ALA A 744 -30.16 12.78 4.09
C ALA A 744 -29.88 13.47 5.44
N GLY A 745 -29.29 14.66 5.44
CA GLY A 745 -28.96 15.40 6.67
C GLY A 745 -30.20 15.81 7.48
N LEU A 746 -31.30 16.17 6.82
CA LEU A 746 -32.58 16.45 7.46
C LEU A 746 -33.20 15.20 8.10
N MET A 747 -33.13 14.04 7.42
CA MET A 747 -33.60 12.76 7.97
C MET A 747 -32.74 12.32 9.16
N THR A 748 -31.42 12.46 9.07
CA THR A 748 -30.50 12.19 10.18
C THR A 748 -30.80 13.09 11.38
N PHE A 749 -31.03 14.40 11.17
CA PHE A 749 -31.42 15.32 12.23
C PHE A 749 -32.75 14.91 12.89
N LEU A 750 -33.78 14.59 12.10
CA LEU A 750 -35.08 14.15 12.59
C LEU A 750 -34.95 12.91 13.50
N ILE A 751 -34.18 11.92 13.10
CA ILE A 751 -34.00 10.67 13.87
C ILE A 751 -33.21 10.95 15.16
N LEU A 752 -32.07 11.63 15.10
CA LEU A 752 -31.27 11.93 16.30
C LEU A 752 -32.06 12.78 17.31
N HIS A 753 -32.87 13.73 16.83
CA HIS A 753 -33.74 14.52 17.68
C HIS A 753 -34.89 13.68 18.29
N GLN A 754 -35.50 12.77 17.52
CA GLN A 754 -36.53 11.85 18.05
C GLN A 754 -35.96 10.82 19.04
N SER A 755 -34.68 10.43 18.90
CA SER A 755 -33.94 9.65 19.89
C SER A 755 -33.50 10.46 21.13
N GLY A 756 -33.81 11.76 21.17
CA GLY A 756 -33.60 12.63 22.34
C GLY A 756 -32.21 13.28 22.42
N LEU A 757 -31.45 13.34 21.33
CA LEU A 757 -30.22 14.13 21.27
C LEU A 757 -30.58 15.60 21.02
N THR A 758 -30.08 16.50 21.87
CA THR A 758 -30.38 17.94 21.81
C THR A 758 -29.24 18.79 21.25
N ASN A 759 -27.99 18.32 21.37
CA ASN A 759 -26.79 19.06 20.99
C ASN A 759 -26.39 18.81 19.52
N VAL A 760 -27.39 18.84 18.62
CA VAL A 760 -27.22 18.59 17.18
C VAL A 760 -27.38 19.90 16.41
N ARG A 761 -26.37 20.30 15.62
CA ARG A 761 -26.35 21.55 14.86
C ARG A 761 -26.21 21.28 13.36
N ILE A 762 -27.16 21.75 12.56
CA ILE A 762 -27.04 21.73 11.09
C ILE A 762 -26.26 22.98 10.64
N LEU A 763 -25.26 22.77 9.78
CA LEU A 763 -24.52 23.80 9.05
C LEU A 763 -24.86 23.66 7.56
N GLU A 764 -25.56 24.66 7.01
CA GLU A 764 -25.95 24.72 5.59
C GLU A 764 -25.30 25.95 4.94
N ALA A 765 -24.77 25.79 3.72
CA ALA A 765 -24.03 26.84 3.01
C ALA A 765 -24.92 27.66 2.06
N SER A 766 -25.91 27.02 1.45
CA SER A 766 -26.91 27.69 0.62
C SER A 766 -27.97 28.38 1.49
N GLN A 767 -28.84 29.18 0.86
CA GLN A 767 -29.96 29.83 1.54
C GLN A 767 -31.26 29.00 1.49
N ARG A 768 -31.17 27.68 1.23
CA ARG A 768 -32.36 26.82 1.02
C ARG A 768 -32.15 25.39 1.49
N LEU A 769 -33.13 24.85 2.23
CA LEU A 769 -33.15 23.46 2.70
C LEU A 769 -33.68 22.50 1.61
N GLY A 770 -33.42 21.20 1.75
CA GLY A 770 -33.93 20.13 0.89
C GLY A 770 -32.96 19.61 -0.19
N GLY A 771 -31.82 20.28 -0.39
CA GLY A 771 -30.77 19.83 -1.32
C GLY A 771 -31.28 19.73 -2.77
N ARG A 772 -31.16 18.54 -3.40
CA ARG A 772 -31.53 18.34 -4.81
C ARG A 772 -33.05 18.36 -5.10
N VAL A 773 -33.93 18.24 -4.09
CA VAL A 773 -35.37 18.47 -4.28
C VAL A 773 -35.56 19.94 -4.63
N ARG A 774 -36.06 20.24 -5.84
CA ARG A 774 -36.06 21.61 -6.39
C ARG A 774 -37.19 21.85 -7.40
N THR A 775 -38.30 22.34 -6.90
CA THR A 775 -39.36 22.95 -7.72
C THR A 775 -38.92 24.34 -8.20
N GLU A 776 -39.09 24.61 -9.50
CA GLU A 776 -38.98 25.95 -10.08
C GLU A 776 -40.36 26.43 -10.56
N TYR A 777 -40.73 27.66 -10.20
CA TYR A 777 -41.98 28.32 -10.59
C TYR A 777 -41.73 29.24 -11.79
N LEU A 778 -42.63 29.25 -12.80
CA LEU A 778 -42.42 29.99 -14.05
C LEU A 778 -43.08 31.38 -14.02
N SER A 779 -44.40 31.46 -14.19
CA SER A 779 -45.19 32.70 -14.14
C SER A 779 -46.16 32.78 -12.95
N GLY A 780 -46.61 31.62 -12.45
CA GLY A 780 -47.53 31.50 -11.32
C GLY A 780 -46.87 31.02 -10.02
N GLY A 781 -47.65 30.99 -8.93
CA GLY A 781 -47.28 30.43 -7.65
C GLY A 781 -47.57 28.92 -7.53
N PRO A 782 -47.42 28.34 -6.32
CA PRO A 782 -47.57 26.89 -6.10
C PRO A 782 -48.97 26.32 -6.36
N PHE A 783 -49.99 27.17 -6.52
CA PHE A 783 -51.37 26.77 -6.79
C PHE A 783 -51.80 26.99 -8.25
N ASP A 784 -50.95 27.61 -9.08
CA ASP A 784 -51.27 28.00 -10.45
C ASP A 784 -50.75 26.99 -11.50
N TYR A 785 -50.19 25.85 -11.05
CA TYR A 785 -49.65 24.74 -11.87
C TYR A 785 -48.53 25.11 -12.87
N SER A 786 -48.09 26.36 -12.84
CA SER A 786 -46.93 26.94 -13.53
C SER A 786 -45.61 26.64 -12.80
N TYR A 787 -45.27 25.35 -12.68
CA TYR A 787 -44.02 24.90 -12.05
C TYR A 787 -43.46 23.63 -12.69
N GLN A 788 -42.20 23.29 -12.43
CA GLN A 788 -41.65 21.96 -12.73
C GLN A 788 -40.68 21.50 -11.62
N ASP A 789 -40.57 20.18 -11.42
CA ASP A 789 -39.52 19.63 -10.56
C ASP A 789 -38.22 19.44 -11.37
N MET A 790 -37.27 20.33 -11.12
CA MET A 790 -35.94 20.30 -11.73
C MET A 790 -34.97 19.36 -11.00
N GLY A 791 -35.41 18.82 -9.86
CA GLY A 791 -34.74 17.84 -9.00
C GLY A 791 -34.84 16.39 -9.47
N PRO A 792 -34.73 15.42 -8.53
CA PRO A 792 -34.70 14.00 -8.83
C PRO A 792 -36.03 13.49 -9.41
N MET A 793 -35.99 12.38 -10.13
CA MET A 793 -37.21 11.72 -10.59
C MET A 793 -37.94 11.00 -9.45
N ARG A 794 -39.19 10.61 -9.69
CA ARG A 794 -39.99 9.78 -8.79
C ARG A 794 -40.36 8.46 -9.45
N PHE A 795 -40.14 7.36 -8.74
CA PHE A 795 -40.41 6.02 -9.20
C PHE A 795 -41.91 5.68 -9.09
N PRO A 796 -42.47 4.80 -9.96
CA PRO A 796 -43.84 4.30 -9.80
C PRO A 796 -44.06 3.57 -8.46
N TYR A 797 -45.29 3.65 -7.94
CA TYR A 797 -45.74 2.89 -6.78
C TYR A 797 -45.80 1.37 -7.08
N THR A 798 -46.11 1.01 -8.33
CA THR A 798 -46.17 -0.36 -8.83
C THR A 798 -45.51 -0.50 -10.20
N ILE A 799 -44.78 -1.59 -10.42
CA ILE A 799 -44.31 -2.02 -11.75
C ILE A 799 -45.23 -3.14 -12.26
N LYS A 800 -45.48 -3.16 -13.57
CA LYS A 800 -46.09 -4.30 -14.26
C LYS A 800 -45.03 -5.12 -14.97
N PHE A 801 -45.12 -6.44 -14.86
CA PHE A 801 -44.28 -7.39 -15.59
C PHE A 801 -45.18 -8.51 -16.11
N GLY A 802 -45.29 -8.65 -17.44
CA GLY A 802 -46.35 -9.46 -18.05
C GLY A 802 -47.74 -8.95 -17.66
N ASN A 803 -48.59 -9.85 -17.16
CA ASN A 803 -49.92 -9.50 -16.63
C ASN A 803 -49.89 -9.04 -15.17
N ASP A 804 -48.82 -9.36 -14.44
CA ASP A 804 -48.74 -9.19 -12.98
C ASP A 804 -48.27 -7.79 -12.58
N THR A 805 -48.64 -7.38 -11.37
CA THR A 805 -48.40 -6.02 -10.84
C THR A 805 -47.77 -6.10 -9.46
N PHE A 806 -46.55 -5.58 -9.33
CA PHE A 806 -45.70 -5.68 -8.14
C PHE A 806 -45.58 -4.31 -7.48
N ASN A 807 -45.74 -4.23 -6.15
CA ASN A 807 -45.51 -3.00 -5.38
C ASN A 807 -44.00 -2.72 -5.27
N VAL A 808 -43.57 -1.47 -5.39
CA VAL A 808 -42.17 -1.08 -5.20
C VAL A 808 -41.94 -0.69 -3.74
N THR A 809 -41.18 -1.52 -3.01
CA THR A 809 -40.95 -1.38 -1.56
C THR A 809 -40.01 -0.24 -1.19
N ASP A 810 -38.98 0.01 -2.00
CA ASP A 810 -37.89 0.96 -1.68
C ASP A 810 -38.35 2.41 -1.49
N HIS A 811 -39.51 2.76 -2.08
CA HIS A 811 -40.09 4.10 -1.96
C HIS A 811 -41.06 4.24 -0.78
N GLN A 812 -41.39 3.17 -0.03
CA GLN A 812 -42.30 3.21 1.12
C GLN A 812 -41.82 4.17 2.22
N MET A 813 -40.50 4.29 2.41
CA MET A 813 -39.90 5.26 3.34
C MET A 813 -40.25 6.72 3.01
N VAL A 814 -40.43 7.07 1.73
CA VAL A 814 -40.80 8.44 1.29
C VAL A 814 -42.26 8.74 1.67
N TYR A 815 -43.15 7.77 1.51
CA TYR A 815 -44.55 7.86 1.92
C TYR A 815 -44.67 7.91 3.46
N GLN A 816 -43.91 7.08 4.17
CA GLN A 816 -43.90 7.09 5.64
C GLN A 816 -43.36 8.40 6.23
N LEU A 817 -42.30 8.98 5.66
CA LEU A 817 -41.79 10.29 6.09
C LEU A 817 -42.85 11.38 5.90
N THR A 818 -43.60 11.31 4.81
CA THR A 818 -44.75 12.20 4.56
C THR A 818 -45.84 12.04 5.63
N ASP A 819 -46.24 10.81 5.95
CA ASP A 819 -47.22 10.56 7.02
C ASP A 819 -46.75 11.06 8.40
N GLU A 820 -45.47 10.85 8.74
CA GLU A 820 -44.88 11.34 9.98
C GLU A 820 -44.77 12.86 10.02
N MET A 821 -44.39 13.52 8.92
CA MET A 821 -44.41 15.00 8.81
C MET A 821 -45.82 15.54 8.95
N ASN A 822 -46.79 14.97 8.21
CA ASN A 822 -48.20 15.34 8.29
C ASN A 822 -48.72 15.18 9.73
N ARG A 823 -48.38 14.09 10.42
CA ARG A 823 -48.73 13.87 11.83
C ARG A 823 -48.08 14.88 12.78
N LEU A 824 -46.79 15.19 12.61
CA LEU A 824 -46.08 16.19 13.42
C LEU A 824 -46.64 17.60 13.21
N ASN A 825 -47.09 17.92 12.00
CA ASN A 825 -47.75 19.17 11.63
C ASN A 825 -49.26 19.19 11.98
N ASN A 826 -49.77 18.20 12.74
CA ASN A 826 -51.19 18.02 13.09
C ASN A 826 -52.14 18.02 11.87
N HIS A 827 -51.65 17.61 10.71
CA HIS A 827 -52.33 17.65 9.40
C HIS A 827 -52.81 19.06 8.99
N ASP A 828 -52.08 20.11 9.38
CA ASP A 828 -52.27 21.46 8.82
C ASP A 828 -52.01 21.44 7.31
N ARG A 829 -53.03 21.81 6.52
CA ARG A 829 -52.98 21.86 5.04
C ARG A 829 -51.96 22.85 4.47
N ASN A 830 -51.46 23.79 5.27
CA ASN A 830 -50.39 24.71 4.84
C ASN A 830 -49.00 24.07 4.97
N LEU A 831 -48.91 22.92 5.65
CA LEU A 831 -47.69 22.18 5.96
C LEU A 831 -47.83 20.68 5.63
N SER A 832 -48.87 20.29 4.88
CA SER A 832 -49.07 18.91 4.44
C SER A 832 -48.24 18.62 3.19
N VAL A 833 -47.71 17.39 3.13
CA VAL A 833 -47.09 16.84 1.92
C VAL A 833 -48.10 15.87 1.31
N ASP A 834 -48.46 16.16 0.06
CA ASP A 834 -49.47 15.45 -0.73
C ASP A 834 -48.87 14.98 -2.06
N PHE A 835 -49.21 13.78 -2.52
CA PHE A 835 -48.57 13.15 -3.68
C PHE A 835 -49.38 13.25 -4.97
N ILE A 836 -48.76 13.82 -6.01
CA ILE A 836 -49.27 13.81 -7.40
C ILE A 836 -49.30 12.35 -7.92
N PRO A 837 -50.34 11.91 -8.67
CA PRO A 837 -50.33 10.61 -9.35
C PRO A 837 -49.18 10.50 -10.37
N TRP A 838 -48.52 9.35 -10.42
CA TRP A 838 -47.45 9.11 -11.39
C TRP A 838 -47.96 8.31 -12.58
N ILE A 839 -47.88 8.88 -13.79
CA ILE A 839 -48.18 8.20 -15.05
C ILE A 839 -46.84 7.85 -15.69
N HIS A 840 -46.45 6.58 -15.62
CA HIS A 840 -45.15 6.10 -16.10
C HIS A 840 -45.02 6.19 -17.63
N ARG A 841 -45.88 5.49 -18.37
CA ARG A 841 -45.88 5.48 -19.84
C ARG A 841 -47.29 5.74 -20.35
N ASN A 842 -47.39 6.46 -21.47
CA ASN A 842 -48.64 6.66 -22.19
C ASN A 842 -48.47 6.10 -23.61
N GLU A 843 -49.44 5.31 -24.08
CA GLU A 843 -49.42 4.71 -25.43
C GLU A 843 -49.54 5.77 -26.54
N ASN A 844 -50.03 6.97 -26.20
CA ASN A 844 -50.08 8.14 -27.08
C ASN A 844 -48.82 9.02 -27.05
N GLY A 845 -47.82 8.68 -26.22
CA GLY A 845 -46.50 9.32 -26.29
C GLY A 845 -45.89 9.14 -27.69
N LEU A 846 -45.17 10.14 -28.18
CA LEU A 846 -44.66 10.21 -29.55
C LEU A 846 -43.29 9.54 -29.67
N HIS A 847 -43.04 8.91 -30.81
CA HIS A 847 -41.76 8.28 -31.17
C HIS A 847 -41.22 8.93 -32.44
N TYR A 848 -40.32 9.92 -32.30
CA TYR A 848 -39.81 10.72 -33.41
C TYR A 848 -38.34 10.40 -33.69
N PHE A 849 -38.11 9.63 -34.76
CA PHE A 849 -36.80 9.22 -35.24
C PHE A 849 -36.75 9.36 -36.77
N ASP A 850 -35.60 9.77 -37.32
CA ASP A 850 -35.35 9.92 -38.77
C ASP A 850 -36.40 10.81 -39.49
N GLY A 851 -37.03 11.73 -38.75
CA GLY A 851 -38.06 12.64 -39.26
C GLY A 851 -39.44 12.02 -39.52
N ILE A 852 -39.71 10.78 -39.05
CA ILE A 852 -40.94 10.06 -39.36
C ILE A 852 -42.21 10.75 -38.84
N LYS A 853 -43.20 10.94 -39.72
CA LYS A 853 -44.51 11.54 -39.42
C LYS A 853 -45.64 10.82 -40.14
N MET A 854 -46.77 10.69 -39.46
CA MET A 854 -48.03 10.13 -39.94
C MET A 854 -48.80 11.16 -40.78
N ASP A 855 -49.85 10.74 -41.48
CA ASP A 855 -50.74 11.63 -42.26
C ASP A 855 -51.36 12.78 -41.43
N THR A 856 -51.39 12.67 -40.11
CA THR A 856 -51.83 13.70 -39.17
C THR A 856 -50.82 14.84 -38.96
N GLY A 857 -49.59 14.71 -39.48
CA GLY A 857 -48.48 15.66 -39.28
C GLY A 857 -47.73 15.49 -37.95
N LEU A 858 -48.14 14.53 -37.11
CA LEU A 858 -47.46 14.13 -35.88
C LEU A 858 -46.63 12.84 -36.09
N PRO A 859 -45.59 12.58 -35.27
CA PRO A 859 -44.92 11.29 -35.22
C PRO A 859 -45.88 10.14 -34.86
N PRO A 860 -45.54 8.86 -35.16
CA PRO A 860 -46.29 7.72 -34.68
C PRO A 860 -46.24 7.65 -33.14
N THR A 861 -47.30 7.13 -32.54
CA THR A 861 -47.33 6.91 -31.08
C THR A 861 -46.62 5.61 -30.68
N LEU A 862 -46.18 5.52 -29.43
CA LEU A 862 -45.55 4.32 -28.86
C LEU A 862 -46.46 3.08 -28.97
N GLY A 863 -47.79 3.25 -28.89
CA GLY A 863 -48.76 2.19 -29.14
C GLY A 863 -48.87 1.79 -30.61
N GLN A 864 -48.74 2.75 -31.55
CA GLN A 864 -48.72 2.46 -32.99
C GLN A 864 -47.44 1.71 -33.39
N VAL A 865 -46.28 2.10 -32.88
CA VAL A 865 -45.00 1.40 -33.10
C VAL A 865 -45.00 0.00 -32.49
N ALA A 866 -45.68 -0.20 -31.36
CA ALA A 866 -45.87 -1.54 -30.78
C ALA A 866 -46.84 -2.43 -31.57
N ALA A 867 -47.79 -1.85 -32.31
CA ALA A 867 -48.74 -2.56 -33.15
C ALA A 867 -48.19 -2.87 -34.56
N ASP A 868 -47.36 -1.98 -35.11
CA ASP A 868 -46.63 -2.16 -36.37
C ASP A 868 -45.13 -1.84 -36.19
N PRO A 869 -44.30 -2.86 -35.92
CA PRO A 869 -42.85 -2.69 -35.78
C PRO A 869 -42.13 -2.16 -37.03
N SER A 870 -42.77 -2.07 -38.20
CA SER A 870 -42.16 -1.43 -39.37
C SER A 870 -42.09 0.10 -39.24
N LEU A 871 -42.79 0.68 -38.26
CA LEU A 871 -42.69 2.09 -37.85
C LEU A 871 -41.48 2.36 -36.92
N ALA A 872 -40.69 1.32 -36.56
CA ALA A 872 -39.42 1.46 -35.88
C ALA A 872 -38.25 1.32 -36.86
N ILE A 873 -37.48 2.40 -37.06
CA ILE A 873 -36.30 2.39 -37.92
C ILE A 873 -35.11 1.83 -37.14
N GLY A 874 -34.73 0.58 -37.44
CA GLY A 874 -33.58 -0.10 -36.83
C GLY A 874 -32.32 -0.01 -37.68
N LEU A 875 -31.15 0.05 -37.03
CA LEU A 875 -29.85 0.04 -37.70
C LEU A 875 -29.66 -1.23 -38.56
N PRO A 876 -29.13 -1.13 -39.79
CA PRO A 876 -28.94 -2.28 -40.69
C PRO A 876 -27.73 -3.14 -40.28
N LEU A 877 -27.91 -3.93 -39.22
CA LEU A 877 -26.88 -4.83 -38.67
C LEU A 877 -26.61 -6.03 -39.58
N GLN A 878 -25.32 -6.41 -39.68
CA GLN A 878 -24.87 -7.59 -40.43
C GLN A 878 -25.35 -8.89 -39.77
N GLU A 879 -25.32 -9.99 -40.53
CA GLU A 879 -25.78 -11.30 -40.05
C GLU A 879 -24.93 -11.83 -38.87
N SER A 880 -23.63 -11.50 -38.85
CA SER A 880 -22.73 -11.75 -37.71
C SER A 880 -23.22 -11.02 -36.47
N THR A 881 -23.42 -9.70 -36.58
CA THR A 881 -23.80 -8.83 -35.46
C THR A 881 -25.18 -9.20 -34.91
N ARG A 882 -26.14 -9.55 -35.77
CA ARG A 882 -27.44 -10.09 -35.34
C ARG A 882 -27.33 -11.45 -34.65
N SER A 883 -26.41 -12.33 -35.07
CA SER A 883 -26.14 -13.60 -34.37
C SER A 883 -25.53 -13.37 -32.98
N THR A 884 -24.48 -12.54 -32.89
CA THR A 884 -23.82 -12.19 -31.61
C THR A 884 -24.78 -11.48 -30.66
N GLN A 885 -25.61 -10.56 -31.15
CA GLN A 885 -26.59 -9.86 -30.32
C GLN A 885 -27.74 -10.78 -29.90
N ALA A 886 -28.16 -11.75 -30.72
CA ALA A 886 -29.12 -12.77 -30.32
C ALA A 886 -28.57 -13.71 -29.22
N GLN A 887 -27.29 -14.09 -29.29
CA GLN A 887 -26.64 -14.86 -28.22
C GLN A 887 -26.54 -14.06 -26.92
N PHE A 888 -26.13 -12.79 -27.00
CA PHE A 888 -26.06 -11.89 -25.84
C PHE A 888 -27.45 -11.63 -25.21
N GLN A 889 -28.49 -11.45 -26.02
CA GLN A 889 -29.86 -11.31 -25.54
C GLN A 889 -30.43 -12.61 -24.97
N ALA A 890 -30.09 -13.78 -25.53
CA ALA A 890 -30.50 -15.08 -24.96
C ALA A 890 -29.92 -15.34 -23.56
N ILE A 891 -28.72 -14.80 -23.28
CA ILE A 891 -28.11 -14.80 -21.94
C ILE A 891 -28.88 -13.89 -20.98
N LEU A 892 -29.25 -12.68 -21.43
CA LEU A 892 -29.97 -11.68 -20.61
C LEU A 892 -31.46 -12.02 -20.40
N ALA A 893 -32.07 -12.79 -21.30
CA ALA A 893 -33.50 -13.15 -21.28
C ALA A 893 -33.82 -14.41 -20.45
N ASN A 894 -32.92 -14.83 -19.54
CA ASN A 894 -33.17 -15.99 -18.68
C ASN A 894 -34.26 -15.69 -17.64
N GLU A 895 -35.48 -16.20 -17.88
CA GLU A 895 -36.66 -16.00 -17.03
C GLU A 895 -36.42 -16.38 -15.55
N THR A 896 -35.57 -17.38 -15.27
CA THR A 896 -35.25 -17.79 -13.90
C THR A 896 -34.42 -16.73 -13.19
N LEU A 897 -33.41 -16.19 -13.87
CA LEU A 897 -32.57 -15.12 -13.35
C LEU A 897 -33.38 -13.83 -13.17
N MET A 898 -34.24 -13.49 -14.13
CA MET A 898 -35.11 -12.30 -14.03
C MET A 898 -36.15 -12.43 -12.91
N TYR A 899 -36.69 -13.63 -12.66
CA TYR A 899 -37.58 -13.90 -11.53
C TYR A 899 -36.84 -13.78 -10.18
N GLU A 900 -35.63 -14.35 -10.04
CA GLU A 900 -34.85 -14.18 -8.81
C GLU A 900 -34.32 -12.74 -8.64
N VAL A 901 -33.99 -12.00 -9.70
CA VAL A 901 -33.68 -10.56 -9.60
C VAL A 901 -34.90 -9.77 -9.11
N ALA A 902 -36.11 -10.09 -9.57
CA ALA A 902 -37.34 -9.41 -9.17
C ALA A 902 -37.88 -9.80 -7.78
N THR A 903 -37.39 -10.89 -7.17
CA THR A 903 -37.92 -11.42 -5.88
C THR A 903 -36.87 -11.60 -4.78
N ASN A 904 -35.59 -11.79 -5.12
CA ASN A 904 -34.47 -11.89 -4.19
C ASN A 904 -33.13 -11.55 -4.91
N MET A 905 -32.91 -10.27 -5.22
CA MET A 905 -31.73 -9.86 -6.01
C MET A 905 -30.39 -10.22 -5.35
N HIS A 906 -30.34 -10.38 -4.02
CA HIS A 906 -29.13 -10.78 -3.29
C HIS A 906 -28.73 -12.24 -3.59
N ARG A 907 -29.69 -13.15 -3.75
CA ARG A 907 -29.42 -14.50 -4.27
C ARG A 907 -28.99 -14.42 -5.75
N ALA A 908 -29.75 -13.73 -6.59
CA ALA A 908 -29.45 -13.64 -8.02
C ALA A 908 -28.02 -13.11 -8.28
N HIS A 909 -27.59 -12.10 -7.51
CA HIS A 909 -26.22 -11.58 -7.53
C HIS A 909 -25.19 -12.62 -7.05
N LYS A 910 -25.46 -13.36 -5.98
CA LYS A 910 -24.58 -14.42 -5.49
C LYS A 910 -24.43 -15.57 -6.49
N ASP A 911 -25.52 -16.02 -7.10
CA ASP A 911 -25.50 -17.10 -8.09
C ASP A 911 -24.90 -16.62 -9.43
N PHE A 912 -25.01 -15.32 -9.76
CA PHE A 912 -24.23 -14.71 -10.85
C PHE A 912 -22.73 -14.69 -10.56
N LEU A 913 -22.30 -14.39 -9.32
CA LEU A 913 -20.89 -14.45 -8.93
C LEU A 913 -20.32 -15.87 -8.90
N VAL A 914 -21.13 -16.89 -8.57
CA VAL A 914 -20.68 -18.29 -8.45
C VAL A 914 -20.82 -19.08 -9.76
N ASN A 915 -21.98 -19.01 -10.41
CA ASN A 915 -22.33 -19.80 -11.60
C ASN A 915 -22.27 -18.98 -12.90
N GLY A 916 -22.61 -17.69 -12.83
CA GLY A 916 -22.39 -16.66 -13.86
C GLY A 916 -22.75 -17.04 -15.29
N LEU A 917 -21.83 -16.76 -16.22
CA LEU A 917 -22.01 -17.00 -17.65
C LEU A 917 -21.53 -18.40 -18.02
N ASP A 918 -22.48 -19.27 -18.34
CA ASP A 918 -22.28 -20.65 -18.80
C ASP A 918 -21.42 -21.52 -17.84
N GLY A 919 -21.63 -21.34 -16.52
CA GLY A 919 -20.97 -22.12 -15.47
C GLY A 919 -19.65 -21.53 -14.96
N LYS A 920 -19.36 -20.25 -15.25
CA LYS A 920 -18.21 -19.51 -14.70
C LYS A 920 -18.67 -18.16 -14.13
N GLY A 921 -18.17 -17.83 -12.93
CA GLY A 921 -18.52 -16.60 -12.19
C GLY A 921 -18.49 -15.34 -13.05
N GLY A 922 -19.54 -14.52 -12.95
CA GLY A 922 -19.85 -13.44 -13.89
C GLY A 922 -18.92 -12.23 -13.89
N ASP A 923 -17.95 -12.18 -12.97
CA ASP A 923 -16.99 -11.07 -12.80
C ASP A 923 -15.56 -11.42 -13.30
N VAL A 924 -15.38 -12.61 -13.89
CA VAL A 924 -14.08 -13.09 -14.40
C VAL A 924 -13.68 -12.44 -15.74
N TRP A 925 -14.62 -11.78 -16.44
CA TRP A 925 -14.40 -11.18 -17.76
C TRP A 925 -15.13 -9.84 -17.88
N SER A 926 -14.53 -8.84 -18.55
CA SER A 926 -15.31 -7.72 -19.08
C SER A 926 -16.18 -8.20 -20.25
N ALA A 927 -17.30 -7.53 -20.52
CA ALA A 927 -18.20 -7.90 -21.63
C ALA A 927 -17.45 -7.98 -22.98
N TYR A 928 -16.53 -7.04 -23.22
CA TYR A 928 -15.63 -7.03 -24.37
C TYR A 928 -14.71 -8.27 -24.41
N ALA A 929 -14.06 -8.59 -23.28
CA ALA A 929 -13.15 -9.73 -23.20
C ALA A 929 -13.88 -11.08 -23.36
N TYR A 930 -15.11 -11.21 -22.85
CA TYR A 930 -15.94 -12.41 -23.01
C TYR A 930 -16.36 -12.60 -24.47
N LEU A 931 -16.86 -11.56 -25.13
CA LEU A 931 -17.28 -11.61 -26.54
C LEU A 931 -16.10 -11.88 -27.49
N ALA A 932 -14.99 -11.14 -27.35
CA ALA A 932 -13.85 -11.27 -28.25
C ALA A 932 -13.03 -12.55 -28.02
N ASN A 933 -12.69 -12.88 -26.76
CA ASN A 933 -11.72 -13.95 -26.47
C ASN A 933 -12.34 -15.32 -26.14
N TYR A 934 -13.60 -15.36 -25.69
CA TYR A 934 -14.26 -16.62 -25.32
C TYR A 934 -15.32 -17.05 -26.34
N LEU A 935 -16.18 -16.11 -26.80
CA LEU A 935 -17.15 -16.38 -27.87
C LEU A 935 -16.58 -16.18 -29.29
N GLY A 936 -15.36 -15.65 -29.42
CA GLY A 936 -14.67 -15.49 -30.71
C GLY A 936 -15.30 -14.49 -31.67
N ALA A 937 -16.07 -13.51 -31.16
CA ALA A 937 -16.66 -12.46 -31.96
C ALA A 937 -15.58 -11.54 -32.55
N SER A 938 -15.84 -10.95 -33.73
CA SER A 938 -14.90 -9.99 -34.31
C SER A 938 -14.80 -8.74 -33.42
N LEU A 939 -13.65 -8.05 -33.43
CA LEU A 939 -13.47 -6.83 -32.64
C LEU A 939 -14.49 -5.73 -33.04
N ASN A 940 -14.93 -5.73 -34.30
CA ASN A 940 -15.91 -4.78 -34.84
C ASN A 940 -17.35 -5.14 -34.43
N ASP A 941 -17.73 -6.42 -34.45
CA ASP A 941 -19.03 -6.86 -33.89
C ASP A 941 -19.06 -6.65 -32.37
N THR A 942 -17.93 -6.88 -31.68
CA THR A 942 -17.80 -6.70 -30.22
C THR A 942 -17.94 -5.23 -29.82
N ASP A 943 -17.31 -4.31 -30.54
CA ASP A 943 -17.43 -2.86 -30.28
C ASP A 943 -18.88 -2.38 -30.45
N ILE A 944 -19.53 -2.77 -31.55
CA ILE A 944 -20.95 -2.45 -31.83
C ILE A 944 -21.90 -3.05 -30.77
N VAL A 945 -21.63 -4.25 -30.27
CA VAL A 945 -22.47 -4.93 -29.26
C VAL A 945 -22.20 -4.44 -27.82
N THR A 946 -21.01 -3.89 -27.52
CA THR A 946 -20.64 -3.43 -26.16
C THR A 946 -20.68 -1.92 -25.95
N GLY A 947 -20.74 -1.12 -27.01
CA GLY A 947 -20.93 0.34 -26.91
C GLY A 947 -19.73 1.11 -26.36
N GLY A 948 -18.51 0.57 -26.47
CA GLY A 948 -17.26 1.30 -26.21
C GLY A 948 -16.80 1.43 -24.76
N PHE A 949 -17.37 0.69 -23.80
CA PHE A 949 -16.94 0.68 -22.39
C PHE A 949 -16.41 -0.70 -21.96
N GLY A 950 -15.17 -0.82 -21.49
CA GLY A 950 -14.57 -2.16 -21.31
C GLY A 950 -13.28 -2.35 -20.49
N HIS A 951 -12.95 -1.51 -19.49
CA HIS A 951 -11.70 -1.66 -18.70
C HIS A 951 -11.88 -1.67 -17.17
N ASN A 952 -11.29 -2.72 -16.55
CA ASN A 952 -10.88 -2.89 -15.13
C ASN A 952 -11.91 -3.45 -14.10
N SER A 953 -11.36 -4.01 -13.00
CA SER A 953 -12.00 -4.95 -12.04
C SER A 953 -11.82 -4.52 -10.55
N PHE A 954 -12.08 -5.40 -9.58
CA PHE A 954 -12.44 -5.11 -8.17
C PHE A 954 -11.27 -5.07 -7.13
N TRP A 955 -11.53 -4.38 -5.99
CA TRP A 955 -10.94 -4.49 -4.61
C TRP A 955 -9.59 -3.83 -4.19
N PHE A 956 -9.59 -3.09 -3.03
CA PHE A 956 -8.56 -2.78 -1.97
C PHE A 956 -8.87 -1.41 -1.24
N ILE A 957 -9.04 -1.17 0.10
CA ILE A 957 -8.39 -1.57 1.39
C ILE A 957 -7.20 -0.65 1.78
N PHE A 958 -6.86 -0.22 3.03
CA PHE A 958 -7.50 0.19 4.34
C PHE A 958 -6.37 0.77 5.27
N ASN A 959 -6.50 1.53 6.38
CA ASN A 959 -7.37 2.63 6.92
C ASN A 959 -6.94 3.01 8.39
N GLU A 960 -6.77 4.30 8.77
CA GLU A 960 -6.13 4.75 10.06
C GLU A 960 -7.02 5.60 11.05
N GLU A 961 -6.54 5.91 12.28
CA GLU A 961 -7.33 6.46 13.43
C GLU A 961 -7.41 8.00 13.60
N HIS A 962 -8.11 8.52 14.64
CA HIS A 962 -8.36 9.97 14.81
C HIS A 962 -8.62 10.54 16.23
N GLN A 963 -8.54 11.89 16.28
CA GLN A 963 -8.93 12.75 17.40
C GLN A 963 -10.21 13.57 17.08
N LYS A 964 -10.61 14.49 17.99
CA LYS A 964 -11.81 15.34 17.87
C LYS A 964 -11.76 16.29 16.66
N LEU A 965 -12.93 16.77 16.22
CA LEU A 965 -13.08 17.55 14.99
C LEU A 965 -13.24 19.05 15.24
N ASN A 966 -12.54 19.85 14.43
CA ASN A 966 -12.67 21.31 14.38
C ASN A 966 -13.14 21.69 12.97
N LEU A 967 -14.38 22.16 12.84
CA LEU A 967 -14.93 22.63 11.57
C LEU A 967 -14.65 24.12 11.41
N GLN A 968 -14.14 24.52 10.25
CA GLN A 968 -13.85 25.92 9.90
C GLN A 968 -14.51 26.28 8.57
N TRP A 969 -15.22 27.40 8.53
CA TRP A 969 -15.97 27.86 7.35
C TRP A 969 -15.95 29.38 7.21
N ARG A 970 -16.52 29.90 6.12
CA ARG A 970 -16.69 31.33 5.85
C ARG A 970 -17.90 31.54 4.95
N SER A 971 -18.47 32.75 4.93
CA SER A 971 -19.72 33.02 4.21
C SER A 971 -19.53 33.36 2.74
N SER A 972 -18.32 33.80 2.36
CA SER A 972 -17.92 34.07 0.97
C SER A 972 -16.48 33.62 0.71
N TYR A 973 -16.17 33.29 -0.56
CA TYR A 973 -14.79 33.11 -1.01
C TYR A 973 -13.91 34.36 -0.87
N THR A 974 -14.51 35.54 -0.76
CA THR A 974 -13.82 36.81 -0.49
C THR A 974 -13.47 37.04 0.99
N ASP A 975 -14.09 36.29 1.91
CA ASP A 975 -13.86 36.47 3.34
C ASP A 975 -12.46 36.00 3.74
N ARG A 976 -11.77 36.85 4.50
CA ARG A 976 -10.41 36.56 5.01
C ARG A 976 -10.41 35.94 6.41
N THR A 977 -11.56 35.91 7.08
CA THR A 977 -11.74 35.43 8.45
C THR A 977 -12.61 34.17 8.46
N PHE A 978 -12.07 33.07 8.97
CA PHE A 978 -12.83 31.84 9.16
C PHE A 978 -13.61 31.90 10.48
N GLN A 979 -14.88 31.50 10.43
CA GLN A 979 -15.65 31.05 11.58
C GLN A 979 -15.21 29.63 11.92
N ASN A 980 -15.30 29.23 13.19
CA ASN A 980 -14.98 27.86 13.61
C ASN A 980 -15.89 27.34 14.73
N SER A 981 -15.91 26.02 14.88
CA SER A 981 -16.52 25.31 16.02
C SER A 981 -15.94 23.90 16.14
N THR A 982 -15.63 23.51 17.36
CA THR A 982 -15.27 22.12 17.70
C THR A 982 -16.55 21.30 17.93
N PHE A 983 -16.50 20.05 17.52
CA PHE A 983 -17.56 19.05 17.73
C PHE A 983 -16.91 17.72 18.15
N ASP A 984 -17.68 16.85 18.82
CA ASP A 984 -17.25 15.48 19.07
C ASP A 984 -17.32 14.65 17.77
N TYR A 985 -18.37 14.83 16.99
CA TYR A 985 -18.59 14.17 15.70
C TYR A 985 -19.15 15.11 14.62
N ALA A 986 -18.92 14.79 13.34
CA ALA A 986 -19.52 15.51 12.21
C ALA A 986 -20.09 14.57 11.13
N ILE A 987 -21.37 14.73 10.81
CA ILE A 987 -22.05 13.98 9.75
C ILE A 987 -22.02 14.85 8.48
N LEU A 988 -21.34 14.38 7.44
CA LEU A 988 -21.15 15.08 6.17
C LEU A 988 -22.21 14.61 5.17
N ALA A 989 -23.25 15.42 4.98
CA ALA A 989 -24.43 15.14 4.15
C ALA A 989 -24.39 15.83 2.77
N MET A 990 -23.23 16.33 2.36
CA MET A 990 -23.00 16.98 1.08
C MET A 990 -22.53 15.98 0.00
N PRO A 991 -22.80 16.23 -1.29
CA PRO A 991 -22.25 15.42 -2.38
C PRO A 991 -20.73 15.41 -2.38
N PHE A 992 -20.11 14.30 -2.81
CA PHE A 992 -18.65 14.15 -2.80
C PHE A 992 -17.87 15.25 -3.56
N PRO A 993 -18.33 15.78 -4.71
CA PRO A 993 -17.70 16.94 -5.35
C PRO A 993 -17.62 18.21 -4.48
N MET A 994 -18.46 18.34 -3.45
CA MET A 994 -18.36 19.39 -2.44
C MET A 994 -17.43 19.03 -1.29
N ILE A 995 -17.38 17.74 -0.89
CA ILE A 995 -16.44 17.26 0.12
C ILE A 995 -14.99 17.40 -0.36
N GLN A 996 -14.72 17.20 -1.67
CA GLN A 996 -13.43 17.50 -2.31
C GLN A 996 -12.97 18.97 -2.13
N ARG A 997 -13.89 19.92 -1.91
CA ARG A 997 -13.56 21.34 -1.69
C ARG A 997 -13.21 21.66 -0.23
N LEU A 998 -13.36 20.70 0.69
CA LEU A 998 -13.05 20.86 2.11
C LEU A 998 -11.60 20.48 2.42
N ARG A 999 -11.01 21.15 3.41
CA ARG A 999 -9.76 20.69 4.05
C ARG A 999 -10.06 19.63 5.09
N ILE A 1000 -10.41 18.43 4.63
CA ILE A 1000 -10.57 17.25 5.50
C ILE A 1000 -9.20 16.68 5.94
N PRO A 1001 -9.10 16.04 7.12
CA PRO A 1001 -7.90 15.28 7.51
C PRO A 1001 -7.70 14.07 6.58
N LYS A 1002 -6.46 13.55 6.50
CA LYS A 1002 -6.15 12.29 5.77
C LYS A 1002 -7.08 11.17 6.26
N LEU A 1003 -7.95 10.65 5.39
CA LEU A 1003 -8.78 9.47 5.64
C LEU A 1003 -8.10 8.21 5.10
N GLY A 1004 -8.68 7.04 5.31
CA GLY A 1004 -8.22 5.81 4.64
C GLY A 1004 -8.27 5.94 3.11
N ALA A 1005 -7.36 5.23 2.43
CA ALA A 1005 -7.20 5.31 0.97
C ALA A 1005 -8.54 5.08 0.23
N THR A 1006 -9.30 4.06 0.59
CA THR A 1006 -10.57 3.70 -0.06
C THR A 1006 -11.64 4.78 0.03
N ILE A 1007 -11.92 5.35 1.21
CA ILE A 1007 -12.95 6.41 1.36
C ILE A 1007 -12.48 7.72 0.72
N THR A 1008 -11.17 7.99 0.74
CA THR A 1008 -10.57 9.12 0.00
C THR A 1008 -10.74 8.93 -1.51
N ASN A 1009 -10.52 7.71 -2.01
CA ASN A 1009 -10.79 7.32 -3.39
C ASN A 1009 -12.28 7.44 -3.72
N ALA A 1010 -13.20 7.02 -2.85
CA ALA A 1010 -14.64 7.18 -3.07
C ALA A 1010 -15.04 8.66 -3.23
N ILE A 1011 -14.58 9.52 -2.31
CA ILE A 1011 -14.81 10.98 -2.37
C ILE A 1011 -14.24 11.59 -3.66
N ASN A 1012 -13.09 11.11 -4.14
CA ASN A 1012 -12.39 11.69 -5.29
C ASN A 1012 -12.80 11.09 -6.66
N LYS A 1013 -13.24 9.82 -6.70
CA LYS A 1013 -13.32 9.01 -7.94
C LYS A 1013 -14.70 8.42 -8.25
N VAL A 1014 -15.72 8.55 -7.38
CA VAL A 1014 -17.10 8.21 -7.76
C VAL A 1014 -17.60 9.25 -8.78
N PRO A 1015 -17.95 8.85 -10.02
CA PRO A 1015 -18.49 9.78 -11.00
C PRO A 1015 -19.82 10.38 -10.55
N PHE A 1016 -20.07 11.62 -10.95
CA PHE A 1016 -21.38 12.26 -10.83
C PHE A 1016 -21.90 12.60 -12.22
N ALA A 1017 -23.12 12.14 -12.50
CA ALA A 1017 -23.83 12.36 -13.75
C ALA A 1017 -23.92 13.86 -14.07
N SER A 1018 -23.80 14.20 -15.35
CA SER A 1018 -24.26 15.49 -15.84
C SER A 1018 -25.67 15.34 -16.40
N GLY A 1019 -26.50 16.36 -16.20
CA GLY A 1019 -27.90 16.32 -16.60
C GLY A 1019 -28.52 17.70 -16.62
N CYS A 1020 -29.30 17.97 -17.66
CA CYS A 1020 -29.98 19.24 -17.87
C CYS A 1020 -31.48 19.03 -18.07
N LYS A 1021 -32.28 19.91 -17.46
CA LYS A 1021 -33.72 20.06 -17.72
C LYS A 1021 -34.00 21.45 -18.28
N VAL A 1022 -34.86 21.53 -19.29
CA VAL A 1022 -35.48 22.77 -19.78
C VAL A 1022 -36.99 22.63 -19.66
N ALA A 1023 -37.61 23.49 -18.85
CA ALA A 1023 -39.04 23.61 -18.71
C ALA A 1023 -39.54 24.83 -19.49
N LEU A 1024 -40.58 24.64 -20.32
CA LEU A 1024 -41.24 25.70 -21.11
C LEU A 1024 -42.71 25.80 -20.69
N GLU A 1025 -43.23 27.02 -20.55
CA GLU A 1025 -44.65 27.28 -20.25
C GLU A 1025 -45.46 27.61 -21.51
N TYR A 1026 -46.62 26.97 -21.64
CA TYR A 1026 -47.60 27.16 -22.70
C TYR A 1026 -48.91 27.74 -22.13
N LYS A 1027 -49.67 28.46 -22.96
CA LYS A 1027 -50.93 29.14 -22.59
C LYS A 1027 -52.04 28.13 -22.24
N THR A 1028 -52.04 26.98 -22.91
CA THR A 1028 -52.98 25.87 -22.67
C THR A 1028 -52.28 24.51 -22.73
N ARG A 1029 -52.99 23.47 -22.27
CA ARG A 1029 -52.56 22.06 -22.33
C ARG A 1029 -52.82 21.42 -23.69
N PHE A 1030 -52.32 22.01 -24.77
CA PHE A 1030 -52.65 21.60 -26.15
C PHE A 1030 -52.39 20.09 -26.42
N TRP A 1031 -51.41 19.49 -25.75
CA TRP A 1031 -51.07 18.06 -25.85
C TRP A 1031 -52.17 17.12 -25.32
N GLU A 1032 -53.02 17.59 -24.41
CA GLU A 1032 -54.21 16.85 -23.92
C GLU A 1032 -55.39 16.92 -24.89
N HIS A 1033 -55.24 17.63 -26.03
CA HIS A 1033 -56.33 17.95 -26.97
C HIS A 1033 -56.04 17.55 -28.43
N PHE A 1034 -54.98 16.78 -28.67
CA PHE A 1034 -54.77 16.08 -29.95
C PHE A 1034 -55.81 14.96 -30.17
N GLU A 1035 -55.91 14.45 -31.41
CA GLU A 1035 -56.76 13.30 -31.76
C GLU A 1035 -56.41 12.04 -30.93
N ASN A 1036 -55.13 11.88 -30.57
CA ASN A 1036 -54.63 10.96 -29.56
C ASN A 1036 -54.11 11.77 -28.35
N PRO A 1037 -54.93 12.04 -27.32
CA PRO A 1037 -54.54 12.87 -26.19
C PRO A 1037 -53.35 12.31 -25.38
N ILE A 1038 -52.38 13.17 -25.07
CA ILE A 1038 -51.22 12.82 -24.23
C ILE A 1038 -51.50 13.28 -22.80
N TYR A 1039 -51.52 12.33 -21.85
CA TYR A 1039 -51.69 12.60 -20.43
C TYR A 1039 -50.54 11.98 -19.64
N GLY A 1040 -49.68 12.82 -19.04
CA GLY A 1040 -48.48 12.37 -18.34
C GLY A 1040 -47.50 11.54 -19.21
N GLY A 1041 -46.59 10.82 -18.57
CA GLY A 1041 -45.54 10.07 -19.27
C GLY A 1041 -44.58 10.96 -20.06
N TRP A 1042 -44.00 10.40 -21.12
CA TRP A 1042 -43.01 11.06 -21.97
C TRP A 1042 -43.19 10.73 -23.47
N SER A 1043 -42.50 11.50 -24.31
CA SER A 1043 -42.20 11.21 -25.71
C SER A 1043 -40.69 11.08 -25.90
N GLU A 1044 -40.27 10.33 -26.92
CA GLU A 1044 -38.88 10.02 -27.22
C GLU A 1044 -38.46 10.57 -28.58
N THR A 1045 -37.25 11.13 -28.65
CA THR A 1045 -36.69 11.68 -29.89
C THR A 1045 -35.18 11.52 -30.02
N ASP A 1046 -34.72 11.41 -31.26
CA ASP A 1046 -33.31 11.49 -31.67
C ASP A 1046 -32.74 12.92 -31.77
N ILE A 1047 -33.57 13.97 -31.65
CA ILE A 1047 -33.12 15.37 -31.73
C ILE A 1047 -31.94 15.60 -30.76
N PRO A 1048 -30.73 15.95 -31.25
CA PRO A 1048 -29.50 15.96 -30.47
C PRO A 1048 -29.58 16.80 -29.18
N GLY A 1049 -29.47 16.13 -28.03
CA GLY A 1049 -29.47 16.79 -26.73
C GLY A 1049 -30.86 17.15 -26.16
N VAL A 1050 -31.95 16.71 -26.80
CA VAL A 1050 -33.33 16.84 -26.27
C VAL A 1050 -33.79 15.55 -25.57
N ARG A 1051 -33.70 14.43 -26.29
CA ARG A 1051 -33.96 13.04 -25.87
C ARG A 1051 -35.35 12.72 -25.28
N TRP A 1052 -35.68 13.27 -24.11
CA TRP A 1052 -36.93 13.00 -23.38
C TRP A 1052 -37.75 14.28 -23.24
N ILE A 1053 -39.01 14.23 -23.69
CA ILE A 1053 -40.01 15.30 -23.47
C ILE A 1053 -41.02 14.77 -22.45
N VAL A 1054 -41.15 15.40 -21.28
CA VAL A 1054 -41.94 14.86 -20.16
C VAL A 1054 -43.16 15.75 -19.83
N TYR A 1055 -44.34 15.15 -19.86
CA TYR A 1055 -45.63 15.83 -19.70
C TYR A 1055 -46.10 15.83 -18.23
N PRO A 1056 -46.76 16.91 -17.76
CA PRO A 1056 -47.18 17.01 -16.37
C PRO A 1056 -48.29 16.00 -16.02
N SER A 1057 -48.07 15.19 -14.97
CA SER A 1057 -49.09 14.26 -14.43
C SER A 1057 -50.03 14.90 -13.40
N TYR A 1058 -49.82 16.18 -13.06
CA TYR A 1058 -50.72 16.98 -12.21
C TYR A 1058 -51.77 17.73 -13.06
N CYS A 1059 -52.93 18.00 -12.46
CA CYS A 1059 -54.01 18.85 -13.01
C CYS A 1059 -54.42 18.51 -14.46
N LEU A 1060 -54.63 17.22 -14.74
CA LEU A 1060 -55.09 16.74 -16.06
C LEU A 1060 -56.46 17.37 -16.42
N ASN A 1061 -56.62 17.82 -17.66
CA ASN A 1061 -57.75 18.60 -18.16
C ASN A 1061 -58.04 19.93 -17.42
N CYS A 1062 -57.06 20.49 -16.70
CA CYS A 1062 -57.19 21.83 -16.11
C CYS A 1062 -57.02 22.94 -17.15
N THR A 1063 -57.69 24.06 -16.92
CA THR A 1063 -57.61 25.27 -17.76
C THR A 1063 -56.56 26.25 -17.23
N GLY A 1064 -55.89 26.96 -18.14
CA GLY A 1064 -54.85 27.94 -17.83
C GLY A 1064 -53.43 27.48 -18.24
N PRO A 1065 -52.40 28.28 -17.93
CA PRO A 1065 -51.02 27.99 -18.30
C PRO A 1065 -50.51 26.69 -17.69
N ALA A 1066 -49.65 25.98 -18.43
CA ALA A 1066 -49.03 24.75 -17.96
C ALA A 1066 -47.65 24.56 -18.60
N SER A 1067 -46.77 23.86 -17.88
CA SER A 1067 -45.37 23.64 -18.23
C SER A 1067 -45.11 22.21 -18.69
N ILE A 1068 -44.26 22.05 -19.70
CA ILE A 1068 -43.68 20.75 -20.12
C ILE A 1068 -42.17 20.80 -19.83
N ILE A 1069 -41.56 19.68 -19.44
CA ILE A 1069 -40.10 19.53 -19.52
C ILE A 1069 -39.77 19.18 -20.97
N ALA A 1070 -39.44 20.21 -21.75
CA ALA A 1070 -39.23 20.18 -23.20
C ALA A 1070 -37.90 19.55 -23.62
N SER A 1071 -36.93 19.53 -22.71
CA SER A 1071 -35.73 18.70 -22.80
C SER A 1071 -35.40 18.19 -21.40
N TYR A 1072 -35.19 16.88 -21.28
CA TYR A 1072 -34.51 16.27 -20.16
C TYR A 1072 -33.44 15.34 -20.72
N VAL A 1073 -32.19 15.74 -20.61
CA VAL A 1073 -31.07 14.98 -21.18
C VAL A 1073 -30.07 14.57 -20.10
N THR A 1074 -29.75 13.28 -20.12
CA THR A 1074 -28.97 12.54 -19.12
C THR A 1074 -28.02 11.51 -19.73
N GLU A 1075 -28.00 11.41 -21.06
CA GLU A 1075 -27.28 10.41 -21.84
C GLU A 1075 -26.09 11.07 -22.57
N GLY A 1076 -24.95 10.39 -22.62
CA GLY A 1076 -23.71 10.93 -23.19
C GLY A 1076 -23.19 12.18 -22.46
N SER A 1077 -22.39 12.98 -23.15
CA SER A 1077 -21.82 14.24 -22.63
C SER A 1077 -22.77 15.44 -22.73
N TRP A 1078 -24.02 15.26 -23.16
CA TRP A 1078 -24.97 16.35 -23.43
C TRP A 1078 -25.23 17.27 -22.23
N GLY A 1079 -25.25 16.73 -21.01
CA GLY A 1079 -25.38 17.53 -19.79
C GLY A 1079 -24.22 18.53 -19.59
N ASP A 1080 -23.02 18.22 -20.06
CA ASP A 1080 -21.86 19.11 -20.01
C ASP A 1080 -21.73 19.99 -21.27
N ILE A 1081 -22.16 19.48 -22.45
CA ILE A 1081 -22.26 20.28 -23.68
C ILE A 1081 -23.20 21.47 -23.46
N TRP A 1082 -24.40 21.25 -22.92
CA TRP A 1082 -25.38 22.32 -22.67
C TRP A 1082 -25.00 23.31 -21.56
N VAL A 1083 -23.91 23.07 -20.83
CA VAL A 1083 -23.30 24.01 -19.88
C VAL A 1083 -22.30 24.93 -20.58
N SER A 1084 -21.77 24.53 -21.73
CA SER A 1084 -20.94 25.40 -22.60
C SER A 1084 -21.77 26.35 -23.48
N VAL A 1085 -23.07 26.11 -23.62
CA VAL A 1085 -24.00 26.87 -24.47
C VAL A 1085 -24.76 27.92 -23.64
N PRO A 1086 -24.87 29.19 -24.10
CA PRO A 1086 -25.69 30.21 -23.43
C PRO A 1086 -27.14 29.76 -23.21
N GLU A 1087 -27.68 30.07 -22.03
CA GLU A 1087 -29.03 29.65 -21.60
C GLU A 1087 -30.11 29.92 -22.65
N GLU A 1088 -30.18 31.14 -23.17
CA GLU A 1088 -31.15 31.55 -24.19
C GLU A 1088 -31.08 30.71 -25.47
N GLN A 1089 -29.89 30.24 -25.86
CA GLN A 1089 -29.69 29.44 -27.07
C GLN A 1089 -30.13 27.99 -26.87
N HIS A 1090 -29.80 27.38 -25.73
CA HIS A 1090 -30.30 26.04 -25.38
C HIS A 1090 -31.83 26.05 -25.20
N VAL A 1091 -32.38 27.10 -24.60
CA VAL A 1091 -33.83 27.28 -24.44
C VAL A 1091 -34.52 27.44 -25.79
N GLN A 1092 -33.99 28.28 -26.69
CA GLN A 1092 -34.55 28.41 -28.04
C GLN A 1092 -34.49 27.08 -28.80
N TYR A 1093 -33.38 26.35 -28.72
CA TYR A 1093 -33.25 25.02 -29.33
C TYR A 1093 -34.31 24.03 -28.81
N ALA A 1094 -34.66 24.08 -27.52
CA ALA A 1094 -35.74 23.27 -26.95
C ALA A 1094 -37.14 23.74 -27.41
N VAL A 1095 -37.36 25.04 -27.65
CA VAL A 1095 -38.61 25.57 -28.24
C VAL A 1095 -38.75 25.07 -29.69
N ASP A 1096 -37.67 25.14 -30.47
CA ASP A 1096 -37.63 24.74 -31.88
C ASP A 1096 -37.88 23.23 -32.01
N ALA A 1097 -37.23 22.41 -31.18
CA ALA A 1097 -37.44 20.96 -31.11
C ALA A 1097 -38.88 20.59 -30.69
N MET A 1098 -39.48 21.32 -29.74
CA MET A 1098 -40.88 21.12 -29.36
C MET A 1098 -41.83 21.38 -30.54
N ALA A 1099 -41.56 22.40 -31.35
CA ALA A 1099 -42.33 22.69 -32.56
C ALA A 1099 -42.05 21.71 -33.71
N GLU A 1100 -40.86 21.12 -33.77
CA GLU A 1100 -40.57 20.03 -34.71
C GLU A 1100 -41.40 18.78 -34.35
N VAL A 1101 -41.42 18.37 -33.09
CA VAL A 1101 -42.14 17.16 -32.63
C VAL A 1101 -43.67 17.35 -32.63
N HIS A 1102 -44.17 18.50 -32.17
CA HIS A 1102 -45.61 18.75 -31.95
C HIS A 1102 -46.27 19.62 -33.03
N GLY A 1103 -45.49 20.16 -33.97
CA GLY A 1103 -45.96 21.12 -34.97
C GLY A 1103 -46.08 22.56 -34.44
N GLN A 1104 -46.52 23.45 -35.35
CA GLN A 1104 -46.58 24.92 -35.15
C GLN A 1104 -47.30 25.35 -33.86
N VAL A 1105 -48.25 24.56 -33.36
CA VAL A 1105 -48.98 24.83 -32.11
C VAL A 1105 -48.05 25.06 -30.91
N ALA A 1106 -46.86 24.45 -30.86
CA ALA A 1106 -45.90 24.68 -29.79
C ALA A 1106 -45.34 26.12 -29.80
N TYR A 1107 -45.00 26.68 -30.98
CA TYR A 1107 -44.62 28.10 -31.07
C TYR A 1107 -45.81 29.01 -30.73
N ASP A 1108 -46.99 28.70 -31.27
CA ASP A 1108 -48.19 29.53 -31.14
C ASP A 1108 -48.69 29.58 -29.68
N GLU A 1109 -48.55 28.50 -28.92
CA GLU A 1109 -48.96 28.39 -27.52
C GLU A 1109 -47.88 28.81 -26.51
N TYR A 1110 -46.59 28.87 -26.91
CA TYR A 1110 -45.51 29.26 -26.00
C TYR A 1110 -45.71 30.68 -25.44
N THR A 1111 -45.42 30.83 -24.15
CA THR A 1111 -45.57 32.10 -23.41
C THR A 1111 -44.34 33.01 -23.47
N GLY A 1112 -43.17 32.44 -23.77
CA GLY A 1112 -41.86 33.08 -23.53
C GLY A 1112 -41.27 32.79 -22.15
N ASN A 1113 -42.01 32.17 -21.23
CA ASN A 1113 -41.52 31.82 -19.89
C ASN A 1113 -40.89 30.42 -19.89
N TYR A 1114 -39.67 30.34 -19.35
CA TYR A 1114 -38.89 29.10 -19.25
C TYR A 1114 -38.12 29.00 -17.92
N ARG A 1115 -37.62 27.81 -17.61
CA ARG A 1115 -36.58 27.56 -16.60
C ARG A 1115 -35.61 26.50 -17.12
N ARG A 1116 -34.31 26.78 -17.10
CA ARG A 1116 -33.23 25.82 -17.37
C ARG A 1116 -32.58 25.42 -16.04
N LYS A 1117 -32.20 24.16 -15.91
CA LYS A 1117 -31.36 23.68 -14.80
C LYS A 1117 -30.41 22.61 -15.29
N CYS A 1118 -29.14 22.96 -15.43
CA CYS A 1118 -28.05 21.99 -15.56
C CYS A 1118 -27.41 21.76 -14.18
N TRP A 1119 -27.17 20.49 -13.84
CA TRP A 1119 -26.68 20.12 -12.50
C TRP A 1119 -25.17 20.34 -12.32
N ARG A 1120 -24.40 20.44 -13.41
CA ARG A 1120 -22.97 20.80 -13.37
C ARG A 1120 -22.71 22.25 -12.94
N GLU A 1121 -23.66 23.15 -13.20
CA GLU A 1121 -23.63 24.57 -12.81
C GLU A 1121 -24.01 24.79 -11.34
N ASP A 1122 -24.48 23.76 -10.64
CA ASP A 1122 -24.90 23.91 -9.24
C ASP A 1122 -23.68 23.96 -8.32
N GLU A 1123 -23.38 25.15 -7.79
CA GLU A 1123 -22.20 25.39 -6.96
C GLU A 1123 -22.20 24.59 -5.64
N PHE A 1124 -23.35 24.05 -5.22
CA PHE A 1124 -23.53 23.24 -4.00
C PHE A 1124 -23.74 21.74 -4.28
N ALA A 1125 -23.77 21.30 -5.54
CA ALA A 1125 -23.90 19.89 -5.90
C ALA A 1125 -22.80 19.37 -6.84
N GLY A 1126 -22.35 20.17 -7.81
CA GLY A 1126 -21.29 19.80 -8.77
C GLY A 1126 -21.66 18.69 -9.76
N GLY A 1127 -22.91 18.23 -9.77
CA GLY A 1127 -23.40 17.12 -10.58
C GLY A 1127 -24.79 16.64 -10.11
N GLY A 1128 -25.44 15.85 -10.95
CA GLY A 1128 -26.82 15.38 -10.76
C GLY A 1128 -26.93 14.33 -9.67
N TRP A 1129 -26.37 13.14 -9.89
CA TRP A 1129 -26.40 12.00 -8.97
C TRP A 1129 -25.14 11.16 -9.14
N ALA A 1130 -24.84 10.30 -8.18
CA ALA A 1130 -23.71 9.38 -8.31
C ALA A 1130 -23.96 8.31 -9.38
N GLN A 1131 -22.95 8.06 -10.21
CA GLN A 1131 -22.89 6.96 -11.17
C GLN A 1131 -21.60 6.16 -10.93
N PRO A 1132 -21.52 5.35 -9.87
CA PRO A 1132 -20.34 4.54 -9.62
C PRO A 1132 -20.08 3.59 -10.79
N THR A 1133 -18.80 3.37 -11.11
CA THR A 1133 -18.41 2.39 -12.11
C THR A 1133 -18.44 0.97 -11.55
N ILE A 1134 -18.22 -0.02 -12.41
CA ILE A 1134 -17.97 -1.42 -12.04
C ILE A 1134 -16.96 -1.48 -10.87
N GLY A 1135 -17.20 -2.36 -9.90
CA GLY A 1135 -16.41 -2.52 -8.67
C GLY A 1135 -16.59 -1.45 -7.59
N GLN A 1136 -16.95 -0.20 -7.95
CA GLN A 1136 -17.02 0.90 -6.97
C GLN A 1136 -18.11 0.71 -5.90
N HIS A 1137 -19.23 0.05 -6.23
CA HIS A 1137 -20.23 -0.30 -5.21
C HIS A 1137 -19.66 -1.23 -4.14
N GLN A 1138 -19.10 -2.38 -4.54
CA GLN A 1138 -18.60 -3.36 -3.57
C GLN A 1138 -17.42 -2.81 -2.77
N LEU A 1139 -16.58 -1.99 -3.41
CA LEU A 1139 -15.41 -1.37 -2.79
C LEU A 1139 -15.76 -0.23 -1.82
N TYR A 1140 -16.71 0.64 -2.16
CA TYR A 1140 -16.97 1.86 -1.40
C TYR A 1140 -18.17 1.80 -0.46
N ILE A 1141 -19.19 0.96 -0.73
CA ILE A 1141 -20.34 0.83 0.18
C ILE A 1141 -19.90 0.44 1.60
N PRO A 1142 -19.01 -0.55 1.81
CA PRO A 1142 -18.53 -0.91 3.14
C PRO A 1142 -17.76 0.21 3.86
N GLU A 1143 -17.23 1.21 3.16
CA GLU A 1143 -16.61 2.39 3.79
C GLU A 1143 -17.66 3.36 4.35
N TYR A 1144 -18.80 3.50 3.68
CA TYR A 1144 -19.83 4.45 4.09
C TYR A 1144 -20.47 4.11 5.44
N PHE A 1145 -20.48 2.83 5.82
CA PHE A 1145 -20.91 2.32 7.13
C PHE A 1145 -19.87 2.54 8.26
N LYS A 1146 -18.68 3.04 7.95
CA LYS A 1146 -17.60 3.24 8.94
C LYS A 1146 -17.55 4.70 9.39
N THR A 1147 -17.35 4.89 10.70
CA THR A 1147 -17.10 6.21 11.29
C THR A 1147 -15.65 6.62 11.03
N HIS A 1148 -15.33 6.92 9.77
CA HIS A 1148 -14.05 7.49 9.40
C HIS A 1148 -13.94 8.89 9.97
N LYS A 1149 -13.04 9.12 10.93
CA LYS A 1149 -12.59 10.48 11.22
C LYS A 1149 -13.03 11.06 12.59
N ASN A 1150 -13.89 10.32 13.31
CA ASN A 1150 -15.10 10.85 13.98
C ASN A 1150 -16.14 11.49 13.03
N MET A 1151 -16.06 11.21 11.72
CA MET A 1151 -17.04 11.66 10.72
C MET A 1151 -17.87 10.50 10.17
N ILE A 1152 -19.07 10.82 9.69
CA ILE A 1152 -19.98 9.87 9.03
C ILE A 1152 -20.43 10.50 7.71
N PHE A 1153 -20.33 9.77 6.59
CA PHE A 1153 -20.73 10.26 5.27
C PHE A 1153 -22.15 9.81 4.95
N VAL A 1154 -23.02 10.73 4.50
CA VAL A 1154 -24.41 10.45 4.08
C VAL A 1154 -24.81 11.20 2.81
N GLY A 1155 -25.89 10.74 2.18
CA GLY A 1155 -26.39 11.21 0.88
C GLY A 1155 -26.61 10.03 -0.08
N GLU A 1156 -27.33 10.25 -1.18
CA GLU A 1156 -27.66 9.18 -2.14
C GLU A 1156 -26.42 8.52 -2.76
N GLN A 1157 -25.30 9.24 -2.83
CA GLN A 1157 -23.99 8.69 -3.25
C GLN A 1157 -23.41 7.64 -2.28
N THR A 1158 -24.03 7.46 -1.11
CA THR A 1158 -23.65 6.48 -0.08
C THR A 1158 -24.71 5.41 0.20
N SER A 1159 -25.65 5.26 -0.74
CA SER A 1159 -26.67 4.20 -0.80
C SER A 1159 -26.50 3.44 -2.13
N TYR A 1160 -27.11 2.27 -2.30
CA TYR A 1160 -26.90 1.40 -3.46
C TYR A 1160 -27.81 1.72 -4.66
N THR A 1161 -28.97 2.36 -4.44
CA THR A 1161 -29.96 2.61 -5.51
C THR A 1161 -29.71 3.87 -6.34
N HIS A 1162 -29.00 4.87 -5.79
CA HIS A 1162 -28.63 6.17 -6.39
C HIS A 1162 -29.75 7.01 -7.03
N SER A 1163 -29.51 8.30 -7.25
CA SER A 1163 -30.39 9.27 -7.94
C SER A 1163 -31.76 9.56 -7.29
N TRP A 1164 -32.28 8.70 -6.43
CA TRP A 1164 -33.60 8.82 -5.81
C TRP A 1164 -33.59 9.50 -4.45
N VAL A 1165 -34.75 10.06 -4.08
CA VAL A 1165 -35.00 10.57 -2.72
C VAL A 1165 -34.96 9.45 -1.68
N SER A 1166 -35.43 8.25 -2.02
CA SER A 1166 -35.35 7.04 -1.17
C SER A 1166 -33.91 6.72 -0.79
N SER A 1167 -32.98 6.72 -1.75
CA SER A 1167 -31.53 6.51 -1.52
C SER A 1167 -30.93 7.55 -0.57
N ALA A 1168 -31.37 8.81 -0.65
CA ALA A 1168 -30.94 9.86 0.27
C ALA A 1168 -31.54 9.69 1.68
N LEU A 1169 -32.80 9.26 1.80
CA LEU A 1169 -33.45 9.01 3.09
C LEU A 1169 -32.87 7.76 3.77
N GLU A 1170 -32.69 6.66 3.06
CA GLU A 1170 -32.08 5.41 3.57
C GLU A 1170 -30.70 5.68 4.15
N SER A 1171 -29.84 6.37 3.38
CA SER A 1171 -28.54 6.83 3.88
C SER A 1171 -28.64 7.75 5.11
N GLY A 1172 -29.69 8.58 5.20
CA GLY A 1172 -29.97 9.41 6.36
C GLY A 1172 -30.39 8.62 7.61
N VAL A 1173 -31.16 7.54 7.42
CA VAL A 1173 -31.49 6.55 8.47
C VAL A 1173 -30.23 5.80 8.90
N ARG A 1174 -29.47 5.27 7.94
CA ARG A 1174 -28.19 4.58 8.16
C ARG A 1174 -27.23 5.43 8.98
N GLY A 1175 -27.00 6.70 8.59
CA GLY A 1175 -26.10 7.61 9.31
C GLY A 1175 -26.57 7.96 10.72
N ALA A 1176 -27.88 8.05 10.96
CA ALA A 1176 -28.44 8.24 12.30
C ALA A 1176 -28.25 6.98 13.17
N VAL A 1177 -28.54 5.79 12.63
CA VAL A 1177 -28.32 4.52 13.33
C VAL A 1177 -26.84 4.30 13.63
N GLN A 1178 -25.95 4.60 12.67
CA GLN A 1178 -24.50 4.55 12.86
C GLN A 1178 -24.04 5.46 14.00
N MET A 1179 -24.54 6.71 14.06
CA MET A 1179 -24.26 7.64 15.15
C MET A 1179 -24.79 7.13 16.51
N LEU A 1180 -26.01 6.58 16.55
CA LEU A 1180 -26.58 6.02 17.78
C LEU A 1180 -25.77 4.82 18.27
N LEU A 1181 -25.34 3.92 17.37
CA LEU A 1181 -24.48 2.78 17.69
C LEU A 1181 -23.06 3.18 18.10
N GLU A 1182 -22.47 4.21 17.49
CA GLU A 1182 -21.18 4.80 17.89
C GLU A 1182 -21.24 5.35 19.34
N LEU A 1183 -22.41 5.86 19.76
CA LEU A 1183 -22.71 6.32 21.12
C LEU A 1183 -23.22 5.20 22.06
N GLY A 1184 -23.33 3.96 21.58
CA GLY A 1184 -23.84 2.81 22.34
C GLY A 1184 -25.36 2.76 22.57
N LEU A 1185 -26.12 3.70 21.97
CA LEU A 1185 -27.58 3.87 22.12
C LEU A 1185 -28.36 2.83 21.29
N VAL A 1186 -28.24 1.55 21.67
CA VAL A 1186 -28.80 0.39 20.93
C VAL A 1186 -30.32 0.41 20.85
N ASP A 1187 -31.01 0.77 21.93
CA ASP A 1187 -32.47 0.72 21.94
C ASP A 1187 -33.08 1.86 21.11
N GLU A 1188 -32.44 3.04 21.09
CA GLU A 1188 -32.75 4.10 20.14
C GLU A 1188 -32.42 3.71 18.70
N ALA A 1189 -31.31 3.01 18.45
CA ALA A 1189 -30.94 2.51 17.12
C ALA A 1189 -31.95 1.49 16.59
N LYS A 1190 -32.40 0.55 17.43
CA LYS A 1190 -33.49 -0.39 17.12
C LYS A 1190 -34.80 0.34 16.87
N ALA A 1191 -35.19 1.28 17.75
CA ALA A 1191 -36.43 2.06 17.59
C ALA A 1191 -36.43 2.87 16.29
N ALA A 1192 -35.27 3.36 15.83
CA ALA A 1192 -35.12 3.98 14.52
C ALA A 1192 -35.28 2.97 13.38
N VAL A 1193 -34.70 1.77 13.47
CA VAL A 1193 -34.84 0.68 12.48
C VAL A 1193 -36.28 0.16 12.38
N ASP A 1194 -36.93 -0.16 13.50
CA ASP A 1194 -38.31 -0.66 13.54
C ASP A 1194 -39.34 0.43 13.16
N LYS A 1195 -38.95 1.69 13.26
CA LYS A 1195 -39.71 2.81 12.68
C LYS A 1195 -39.50 2.90 11.18
N TRP A 1196 -38.27 3.01 10.69
CA TRP A 1196 -37.94 3.52 9.36
C TRP A 1196 -37.45 2.49 8.33
N MET A 1197 -37.25 1.23 8.72
CA MET A 1197 -36.86 0.14 7.80
C MET A 1197 -37.80 -1.08 7.91
N GLY A 1198 -38.16 -1.49 9.13
CA GLY A 1198 -38.66 -2.84 9.41
C GLY A 1198 -40.16 -3.13 9.20
N ARG A 1199 -40.91 -2.32 8.45
CA ARG A 1199 -42.40 -2.42 8.41
C ARG A 1199 -43.04 -2.87 7.09
N TRP A 1200 -42.29 -2.87 5.99
CA TRP A 1200 -42.77 -3.20 4.64
C TRP A 1200 -41.84 -4.19 3.91
N LEU A 1201 -40.99 -4.87 4.68
CA LEU A 1201 -40.10 -5.93 4.25
C LEU A 1201 -40.48 -7.18 5.04
N GLU A 1202 -41.18 -8.12 4.39
CA GLU A 1202 -41.29 -9.49 4.88
C GLU A 1202 -40.01 -10.25 4.45
N VAL A 1203 -39.52 -11.15 5.32
CA VAL A 1203 -38.23 -11.86 5.21
C VAL A 1203 -38.46 -13.37 5.32
#